data_AF-A0A1C4ERP8-F1
#
_entry.id   AF-A0A1C4ERP8-F1
#
_cell.length_a   1.000
_cell.length_b   1.000
_cell.length_c   1.000
_cell.angle_alpha   90.00
_cell.angle_beta   90.00
_cell.angle_gamma   90.00
#
_symmetry.space_group_name_H-M   'P 1'
#
loop_
_entity.id
_entity.type
_entity.pdbx_description
1 polymer ?
#
loop_
_entity_poly.entity_id
_entity_poly.type
_entity_poly.pdbx_seq_one_letter_code
_entity_poly.pdbx_strand_id
1 'polypeptide(L)'
;MQTLTITDLQGNTEILTGFKSFKFNRRVNGEKIISFLILPTEGNQHSFPMVQEEHKVEFKDETYVIKSLTERTIGNTYYKQVECIHDFFVNMINQQKYEVRDGSMQFLDALDFVFKDTGYQPIAIENFYAKDFQNFGKDNRLALLKKVLERYKAEMSIDKNQVKFRTKIGEDTDFQFRYNFNIKTFERNVDTKNLATYIRGYGADGLMREYTSPNKEKFGFLEATQINDDRFTTTEGLDRALREAIQDTPLVSITIDFVDLRKAGYPYIVPNEGDRVLLIYEPMDVDIETRIMEIEEEYDANLEPIACRVTLANYRKDFAGTLLQNVNKTLGEIVTDDGKIKTNVLDEAVRIASEAIKSAQTELKFENGILAIDPKNPNNLVAFNSAGLGISRDGGKTFKQALTYKGLVTDAGFIGYISANNINTGTLNADYVKVINLKADDIISGILRSRNNRFKIDLDRSGVDFYSETGKLVTQIAQAKTRQADGSSAEITYFGVSEAEGVATGLAFGKRAADGSFGNSIYIESRYGDVYMRPPTLYIIPSEKMRVEARTEFHHPVRFDASPLSRIEGAMKGEEWTIVPGEGDRGGAAIRPWTSGLGSLGTATHRWQEAWIGWINGQDIGLKFKAISDADFKAGEARRVADWASGRVEEVNKIAVNAANAVSGKADASALGWQIARIDNAFSRIEALERK
;
A
#
# COMPACT_ATOMS: atom_id res chain seq x y z
N MET A 1 -20.18 -1.11 -54.19
CA MET A 1 -18.94 -0.92 -53.42
C MET A 1 -19.36 -0.37 -52.07
N GLN A 2 -18.85 -0.91 -50.97
CA GLN A 2 -19.20 -0.39 -49.64
C GLN A 2 -18.50 0.96 -49.45
N THR A 3 -19.15 1.89 -48.75
CA THR A 3 -18.66 3.25 -48.53
C THR A 3 -18.76 3.57 -47.04
N LEU A 4 -17.75 4.26 -46.52
CA LEU A 4 -17.75 4.82 -45.17
C LEU A 4 -18.06 6.31 -45.31
N THR A 5 -19.04 6.83 -44.59
CA THR A 5 -19.36 8.27 -44.60
C THR A 5 -19.19 8.86 -43.20
N ILE A 6 -19.00 10.17 -43.13
CA ILE A 6 -18.99 10.93 -41.89
C ILE A 6 -19.95 12.11 -41.97
N THR A 7 -20.72 12.32 -40.91
CA THR A 7 -21.71 13.37 -40.77
C THR A 7 -21.39 14.21 -39.54
N ASP A 8 -21.31 15.53 -39.71
CA ASP A 8 -21.05 16.46 -38.60
C ASP A 8 -22.30 16.81 -37.78
N LEU A 9 -22.13 17.57 -36.70
CA LEU A 9 -23.23 18.03 -35.85
C LEU A 9 -24.18 19.03 -36.53
N GLN A 10 -23.83 19.55 -37.71
CA GLN A 10 -24.68 20.43 -38.51
C GLN A 10 -25.49 19.65 -39.57
N GLY A 11 -25.19 18.36 -39.76
CA GLY A 11 -25.86 17.49 -40.73
C GLY A 11 -25.23 17.52 -42.12
N ASN A 12 -24.01 18.06 -42.29
CA ASN A 12 -23.26 17.90 -43.53
C ASN A 12 -22.66 16.48 -43.55
N THR A 13 -22.70 15.79 -44.70
CA THR A 13 -22.18 14.42 -44.86
C THR A 13 -21.14 14.37 -45.97
N GLU A 14 -19.99 13.74 -45.69
CA GLU A 14 -18.91 13.52 -46.65
C GLU A 14 -18.49 12.04 -46.69
N ILE A 15 -17.87 11.62 -47.80
CA ILE A 15 -17.28 10.27 -47.90
C ILE A 15 -15.94 10.26 -47.15
N LEU A 16 -15.79 9.33 -46.21
CA LEU A 16 -14.59 9.20 -45.39
C LEU A 16 -13.57 8.32 -46.11
N THR A 17 -12.48 8.93 -46.62
CA THR A 17 -11.39 8.22 -47.31
C THR A 17 -10.04 8.41 -46.59
N GLY A 18 -9.03 7.61 -46.94
CA GLY A 18 -7.68 7.73 -46.37
C GLY A 18 -7.52 7.16 -44.95
N PHE A 19 -8.52 6.43 -44.45
CA PHE A 19 -8.42 5.67 -43.21
C PHE A 19 -7.51 4.43 -43.38
N LYS A 20 -7.03 3.91 -42.25
CA LYS A 20 -6.15 2.74 -42.12
C LYS A 20 -6.50 1.98 -40.85
N SER A 21 -6.14 0.69 -40.81
CA SER A 21 -6.37 -0.19 -39.66
C SER A 21 -7.83 -0.16 -39.19
N PHE A 22 -8.77 -0.19 -40.15
CA PHE A 22 -10.20 -0.17 -39.84
C PHE A 22 -10.59 -1.52 -39.24
N LYS A 23 -11.00 -1.49 -37.98
CA LYS A 23 -11.51 -2.64 -37.24
C LYS A 23 -12.99 -2.47 -36.97
N PHE A 24 -13.70 -3.58 -37.07
CA PHE A 24 -15.10 -3.68 -36.69
C PHE A 24 -15.25 -4.84 -35.71
N ASN A 25 -15.53 -4.51 -34.45
CA ASN A 25 -15.79 -5.48 -33.41
C ASN A 25 -17.30 -5.57 -33.19
N ARG A 26 -17.84 -6.80 -33.21
CA ARG A 26 -19.25 -7.09 -32.98
C ARG A 26 -19.40 -8.20 -31.95
N ARG A 27 -20.38 -8.07 -31.07
CA ARG A 27 -20.62 -9.00 -29.95
C ARG A 27 -22.10 -9.31 -29.79
N VAL A 28 -22.39 -10.42 -29.10
CA VAL A 28 -23.78 -10.75 -28.77
C VAL A 28 -24.41 -9.66 -27.91
N ASN A 29 -25.73 -9.49 -28.03
CA ASN A 29 -26.50 -8.33 -27.56
C ASN A 29 -26.25 -7.03 -28.35
N GLY A 30 -25.62 -7.13 -29.52
CA GLY A 30 -25.53 -6.03 -30.48
C GLY A 30 -24.52 -4.94 -30.15
N GLU A 31 -23.63 -5.14 -29.16
CA GLU A 31 -22.47 -4.26 -28.94
C GLU A 31 -21.60 -4.27 -30.21
N LYS A 32 -21.49 -3.12 -30.87
CA LYS A 32 -20.72 -2.93 -32.10
C LYS A 32 -19.85 -1.68 -31.96
N ILE A 33 -18.55 -1.84 -32.22
CA ILE A 33 -17.53 -0.79 -32.10
C ILE A 33 -16.72 -0.75 -33.39
N ILE A 34 -16.51 0.45 -33.92
CA ILE A 34 -15.62 0.71 -35.05
C ILE A 34 -14.40 1.47 -34.52
N SER A 35 -13.20 1.04 -34.89
CA SER A 35 -11.99 1.83 -34.67
C SER A 35 -11.14 1.94 -35.92
N PHE A 36 -10.53 3.10 -36.14
CA PHE A 36 -9.64 3.34 -37.28
C PHE A 36 -8.64 4.46 -36.99
N LEU A 37 -7.62 4.54 -37.83
CA LEU A 37 -6.68 5.66 -37.91
C LEU A 37 -6.92 6.39 -39.22
N ILE A 38 -6.92 7.73 -39.24
CA ILE A 38 -7.02 8.52 -40.47
C ILE A 38 -5.91 9.56 -40.56
N LEU A 39 -5.33 9.67 -41.75
CA LEU A 39 -4.31 10.66 -42.13
C LEU A 39 -4.93 11.70 -43.07
N PRO A 40 -4.56 12.98 -42.98
CA PRO A 40 -4.93 13.98 -43.98
C PRO A 40 -4.13 13.73 -45.26
N THR A 41 -4.83 13.84 -46.38
CA THR A 41 -4.37 13.62 -47.75
C THR A 41 -5.10 14.61 -48.66
N GLU A 42 -4.62 14.80 -49.88
CA GLU A 42 -5.31 15.66 -50.86
C GLU A 42 -6.74 15.16 -51.15
N GLY A 43 -6.98 13.85 -51.12
CA GLY A 43 -8.29 13.24 -51.39
C GLY A 43 -9.31 13.30 -50.25
N ASN A 44 -8.92 13.72 -49.03
CA ASN A 44 -9.83 13.78 -47.87
C ASN A 44 -9.81 15.11 -47.12
N GLN A 45 -9.42 16.20 -47.80
CA GLN A 45 -9.38 17.56 -47.22
C GLN A 45 -10.74 18.02 -46.66
N HIS A 46 -11.86 17.53 -47.21
CA HIS A 46 -13.22 17.83 -46.75
C HIS A 46 -13.65 16.96 -45.56
N SER A 47 -13.39 15.65 -45.60
CA SER A 47 -13.85 14.70 -44.57
C SER A 47 -12.93 14.59 -43.35
N PHE A 48 -11.63 14.84 -43.47
CA PHE A 48 -10.68 14.74 -42.36
C PHE A 48 -10.92 15.77 -41.24
N PRO A 49 -11.25 17.05 -41.54
CA PRO A 49 -11.71 18.00 -40.52
C PRO A 49 -13.01 17.58 -39.83
N MET A 50 -13.89 16.83 -40.51
CA MET A 50 -15.14 16.33 -39.93
C MET A 50 -14.96 15.13 -38.99
N VAL A 51 -13.75 14.55 -38.87
CA VAL A 51 -13.48 13.54 -37.85
C VAL A 51 -13.25 14.26 -36.51
N GLN A 52 -14.33 14.45 -35.75
CA GLN A 52 -14.36 15.09 -34.43
C GLN A 52 -15.23 14.29 -33.47
N GLU A 53 -15.16 14.59 -32.18
CA GLU A 53 -15.99 14.01 -31.14
C GLU A 53 -17.48 14.23 -31.41
N GLU A 54 -18.33 13.27 -31.03
CA GLU A 54 -19.79 13.26 -31.27
C GLU A 54 -20.25 13.26 -32.75
N HIS A 55 -19.34 13.38 -33.72
CA HIS A 55 -19.67 13.22 -35.13
C HIS A 55 -20.00 11.77 -35.47
N LYS A 56 -20.81 11.56 -36.52
CA LYS A 56 -21.41 10.26 -36.84
C LYS A 56 -20.73 9.62 -38.05
N VAL A 57 -20.27 8.38 -37.90
CA VAL A 57 -19.74 7.53 -38.97
C VAL A 57 -20.80 6.52 -39.36
N GLU A 58 -21.08 6.37 -40.65
CA GLU A 58 -22.02 5.35 -41.16
C GLU A 58 -21.27 4.20 -41.83
N PHE A 59 -21.60 2.97 -41.44
CA PHE A 59 -21.00 1.74 -41.95
C PHE A 59 -22.04 0.61 -41.94
N LYS A 60 -22.15 -0.14 -43.05
CA LYS A 60 -23.14 -1.23 -43.22
C LYS A 60 -24.59 -0.80 -42.88
N ASP A 61 -25.00 0.38 -43.35
CA ASP A 61 -26.33 0.98 -43.12
C ASP A 61 -26.66 1.23 -41.61
N GLU A 62 -25.64 1.28 -40.75
CA GLU A 62 -25.74 1.56 -39.32
C GLU A 62 -24.88 2.76 -38.92
N THR A 63 -25.32 3.47 -37.88
CA THR A 63 -24.70 4.72 -37.42
C THR A 63 -23.89 4.50 -36.14
N TYR A 64 -22.69 5.06 -36.11
CA TYR A 64 -21.73 4.99 -35.01
C TYR A 64 -21.30 6.41 -34.62
N VAL A 65 -21.25 6.73 -33.34
CA VAL A 65 -20.86 8.06 -32.84
C VAL A 65 -19.42 8.01 -32.38
N ILE A 66 -18.59 8.95 -32.82
CA ILE A 66 -17.21 9.10 -32.35
C ILE A 66 -17.24 9.45 -30.86
N LYS A 67 -16.69 8.57 -30.02
CA LYS A 67 -16.64 8.75 -28.57
C LYS A 67 -15.23 8.91 -28.03
N SER A 68 -14.23 8.34 -28.69
CA SER A 68 -12.83 8.60 -28.37
C SER A 68 -12.10 9.06 -29.62
N LEU A 69 -11.31 10.13 -29.48
CA LEU A 69 -10.47 10.69 -30.52
C LEU A 69 -9.10 11.03 -29.92
N THR A 70 -8.04 10.53 -30.53
CA THR A 70 -6.66 10.84 -30.15
C THR A 70 -5.90 11.39 -31.35
N GLU A 71 -5.49 12.66 -31.26
CA GLU A 71 -4.62 13.27 -32.26
C GLU A 71 -3.15 12.96 -31.96
N ARG A 72 -2.40 12.53 -32.97
CA ARG A 72 -0.98 12.21 -32.85
C ARG A 72 -0.25 12.65 -34.11
N THR A 73 0.93 13.25 -33.97
CA THR A 73 1.71 13.69 -35.13
C THR A 73 2.42 12.55 -35.84
N ILE A 74 2.73 12.76 -37.13
CA ILE A 74 3.62 11.95 -37.97
C ILE A 74 4.16 12.81 -39.11
N GLY A 75 5.49 12.92 -39.26
CA GLY A 75 6.08 13.91 -40.16
C GLY A 75 5.58 15.34 -39.88
N ASN A 76 5.46 16.16 -40.93
CA ASN A 76 4.88 17.50 -40.86
C ASN A 76 3.34 17.49 -40.80
N THR A 77 2.73 16.39 -40.36
CA THR A 77 1.29 16.22 -40.29
C THR A 77 0.87 15.51 -39.01
N TYR A 78 -0.43 15.28 -38.84
CA TYR A 78 -1.00 14.51 -37.75
C TYR A 78 -2.01 13.51 -38.27
N TYR A 79 -2.36 12.54 -37.43
CA TYR A 79 -3.41 11.56 -37.68
C TYR A 79 -4.35 11.53 -36.47
N LYS A 80 -5.57 11.09 -36.72
CA LYS A 80 -6.58 10.86 -35.68
C LYS A 80 -6.75 9.36 -35.51
N GLN A 81 -6.64 8.85 -34.29
CA GLN A 81 -7.13 7.52 -33.92
C GLN A 81 -8.51 7.70 -33.32
N VAL A 82 -9.47 6.91 -33.79
CA VAL A 82 -10.88 7.14 -33.54
C VAL A 82 -11.51 5.85 -33.07
N GLU A 83 -12.34 5.91 -32.03
CA GLU A 83 -13.26 4.85 -31.65
C GLU A 83 -14.71 5.35 -31.66
N CYS A 84 -15.56 4.61 -32.37
CA CYS A 84 -16.95 4.94 -32.60
C CYS A 84 -17.84 3.84 -32.01
N ILE A 85 -18.83 4.22 -31.22
CA ILE A 85 -19.79 3.30 -30.59
C ILE A 85 -21.12 3.39 -31.33
N HIS A 86 -21.76 2.25 -31.63
CA HIS A 86 -23.05 2.21 -32.30
C HIS A 86 -24.11 3.10 -31.59
N ASP A 87 -24.83 3.93 -32.35
CA ASP A 87 -25.68 5.05 -31.89
C ASP A 87 -26.72 4.63 -30.84
N PHE A 88 -27.23 3.39 -30.92
CA PHE A 88 -28.07 2.78 -29.90
C PHE A 88 -27.52 2.92 -28.47
N PHE A 89 -26.26 2.55 -28.25
CA PHE A 89 -25.65 2.54 -26.93
C PHE A 89 -25.48 3.96 -26.39
N VAL A 90 -25.11 4.88 -27.28
CA VAL A 90 -24.92 6.30 -26.98
C VAL A 90 -26.25 6.95 -26.59
N ASN A 91 -27.33 6.69 -27.33
CA ASN A 91 -28.66 7.20 -27.01
C ASN A 91 -29.20 6.60 -25.71
N MET A 92 -28.98 5.31 -25.48
CA MET A 92 -29.48 4.60 -24.29
C MET A 92 -28.71 4.96 -23.00
N ILE A 93 -27.41 5.29 -23.07
CA ILE A 93 -26.64 5.72 -21.90
C ILE A 93 -26.87 7.21 -21.57
N ASN A 94 -27.08 8.05 -22.58
CA ASN A 94 -27.31 9.49 -22.39
C ASN A 94 -28.71 9.82 -21.84
N GLN A 95 -29.65 8.86 -21.88
CA GLN A 95 -31.02 9.06 -21.42
C GLN A 95 -31.25 8.44 -20.04
N GLN A 96 -31.68 9.28 -19.09
CA GLN A 96 -31.96 8.89 -17.71
C GLN A 96 -33.41 8.43 -17.51
N LYS A 97 -33.64 7.62 -16.47
CA LYS A 97 -34.97 7.19 -16.03
C LYS A 97 -35.12 7.44 -14.54
N TYR A 98 -35.78 8.54 -14.18
CA TYR A 98 -35.94 8.99 -12.80
C TYR A 98 -37.05 8.28 -12.02
N GLU A 99 -38.10 7.83 -12.73
CA GLU A 99 -39.17 7.00 -12.18
C GLU A 99 -38.60 5.68 -11.62
N VAL A 100 -39.32 5.07 -10.67
CA VAL A 100 -39.02 3.73 -10.13
C VAL A 100 -40.28 2.87 -10.25
N ARG A 101 -40.10 1.57 -10.48
CA ARG A 101 -41.15 0.57 -10.35
C ARG A 101 -40.70 -0.61 -9.49
N ASP A 102 -41.68 -1.24 -8.85
CA ASP A 102 -41.53 -2.38 -7.96
C ASP A 102 -42.58 -3.45 -8.29
N GLY A 103 -42.33 -4.69 -7.87
CA GLY A 103 -43.25 -5.82 -8.03
C GLY A 103 -42.97 -6.68 -9.27
N SER A 104 -43.88 -7.63 -9.52
CA SER A 104 -43.80 -8.53 -10.68
C SER A 104 -44.19 -7.79 -11.95
N MET A 105 -43.32 -7.83 -12.96
CA MET A 105 -43.55 -7.21 -14.28
C MET A 105 -43.51 -8.28 -15.35
N GLN A 106 -44.24 -8.11 -16.45
CA GLN A 106 -43.94 -8.87 -17.66
C GLN A 106 -42.69 -8.31 -18.32
N PHE A 107 -42.07 -9.10 -19.20
CA PHE A 107 -40.86 -8.70 -19.91
C PHE A 107 -41.08 -7.45 -20.77
N LEU A 108 -42.20 -7.39 -21.51
CA LEU A 108 -42.57 -6.20 -22.29
C LEU A 108 -42.85 -4.99 -21.39
N ASP A 109 -43.53 -5.13 -20.25
CA ASP A 109 -43.75 -4.00 -19.32
C ASP A 109 -42.44 -3.38 -18.81
N ALA A 110 -41.43 -4.22 -18.59
CA ALA A 110 -40.10 -3.80 -18.15
C ALA A 110 -39.30 -3.14 -19.29
N LEU A 111 -39.40 -3.70 -20.51
CA LEU A 111 -38.80 -3.10 -21.70
C LEU A 111 -39.45 -1.76 -22.05
N ASP A 112 -40.78 -1.66 -22.09
CA ASP A 112 -41.52 -0.43 -22.36
C ASP A 112 -41.18 0.67 -21.35
N PHE A 113 -41.01 0.32 -20.07
CA PHE A 113 -40.55 1.28 -19.06
C PHE A 113 -39.17 1.88 -19.37
N VAL A 114 -38.26 1.07 -19.90
CA VAL A 114 -36.89 1.44 -20.30
C VAL A 114 -36.88 2.20 -21.63
N PHE A 115 -37.65 1.74 -22.62
CA PHE A 115 -37.65 2.25 -23.99
C PHE A 115 -38.60 3.42 -24.24
N LYS A 116 -39.53 3.71 -23.32
CA LYS A 116 -40.44 4.87 -23.40
C LYS A 116 -39.69 6.15 -23.76
N ASP A 117 -40.08 6.78 -24.86
CA ASP A 117 -39.50 8.03 -25.39
C ASP A 117 -38.01 7.90 -25.83
N THR A 118 -37.49 6.70 -26.09
CA THR A 118 -36.12 6.52 -26.65
C THR A 118 -36.04 6.71 -28.17
N GLY A 119 -37.14 6.46 -28.88
CA GLY A 119 -37.17 6.27 -30.34
C GLY A 119 -37.01 4.81 -30.79
N TYR A 120 -36.51 3.92 -29.91
CA TYR A 120 -36.41 2.48 -30.17
C TYR A 120 -37.69 1.74 -29.77
N GLN A 121 -37.99 0.65 -30.47
CA GLN A 121 -39.17 -0.18 -30.28
C GLN A 121 -38.75 -1.59 -29.81
N PRO A 122 -39.09 -2.00 -28.58
CA PRO A 122 -38.81 -3.35 -28.12
C PRO A 122 -39.77 -4.37 -28.73
N ILE A 123 -39.24 -5.51 -29.19
CA ILE A 123 -40.01 -6.62 -29.76
C ILE A 123 -39.58 -7.91 -29.08
N ALA A 124 -40.42 -8.46 -28.19
CA ALA A 124 -40.23 -9.81 -27.68
C ALA A 124 -40.66 -10.83 -28.75
N ILE A 125 -39.72 -11.63 -29.25
CA ILE A 125 -39.98 -12.68 -30.25
C ILE A 125 -40.45 -13.97 -29.58
N GLU A 126 -40.10 -14.15 -28.29
CA GLU A 126 -40.40 -15.31 -27.48
C GLU A 126 -41.15 -14.93 -26.19
N ASN A 127 -41.78 -15.92 -25.56
CA ASN A 127 -42.49 -15.72 -24.30
C ASN A 127 -41.54 -15.77 -23.10
N PHE A 128 -41.51 -14.69 -22.33
CA PHE A 128 -40.73 -14.60 -21.10
C PHE A 128 -41.67 -14.53 -19.88
N TYR A 129 -41.46 -15.41 -18.91
CA TYR A 129 -42.20 -15.37 -17.65
C TYR A 129 -41.85 -14.12 -16.83
N ALA A 130 -42.88 -13.52 -16.22
CA ALA A 130 -42.75 -12.38 -15.33
C ALA A 130 -41.64 -12.54 -14.28
N LYS A 131 -41.00 -11.42 -13.93
CA LYS A 131 -39.96 -11.35 -12.89
C LYS A 131 -40.24 -10.21 -11.94
N ASP A 132 -39.95 -10.45 -10.67
CA ASP A 132 -40.02 -9.43 -9.63
C ASP A 132 -38.82 -8.49 -9.70
N PHE A 133 -39.12 -7.21 -9.68
CA PHE A 133 -38.18 -6.11 -9.57
C PHE A 133 -38.39 -5.36 -8.25
N GLN A 134 -37.28 -4.87 -7.69
CA GLN A 134 -37.28 -3.97 -6.54
C GLN A 134 -36.39 -2.77 -6.89
N ASN A 135 -36.88 -1.56 -6.64
CA ASN A 135 -36.24 -0.29 -6.98
C ASN A 135 -35.77 -0.18 -8.44
N PHE A 136 -36.55 -0.68 -9.41
CA PHE A 136 -36.17 -0.66 -10.82
C PHE A 136 -36.42 0.71 -11.46
N GLY A 137 -35.33 1.47 -11.62
CA GLY A 137 -35.34 2.87 -12.04
C GLY A 137 -34.10 3.60 -11.53
N LYS A 138 -34.16 4.94 -11.50
CA LYS A 138 -33.09 5.86 -11.02
C LYS A 138 -31.71 5.57 -11.62
N ASP A 139 -31.67 5.30 -12.92
CA ASP A 139 -30.46 4.94 -13.65
C ASP A 139 -30.60 5.31 -15.14
N ASN A 140 -29.51 5.20 -15.89
CA ASN A 140 -29.53 5.35 -17.34
C ASN A 140 -30.22 4.15 -18.02
N ARG A 141 -30.85 4.39 -19.17
CA ARG A 141 -31.68 3.37 -19.84
C ARG A 141 -30.88 2.15 -20.28
N LEU A 142 -29.61 2.31 -20.65
CA LEU A 142 -28.73 1.19 -21.01
C LEU A 142 -28.41 0.27 -19.80
N ALA A 143 -28.17 0.85 -18.62
CA ALA A 143 -28.00 0.08 -17.38
C ALA A 143 -29.30 -0.59 -16.91
N LEU A 144 -30.46 0.05 -17.11
CA LEU A 144 -31.75 -0.61 -16.87
C LEU A 144 -32.02 -1.75 -17.87
N LEU A 145 -31.70 -1.56 -19.15
CA LEU A 145 -31.79 -2.60 -20.17
C LEU A 145 -30.91 -3.81 -19.82
N LYS A 146 -29.66 -3.56 -19.39
CA LYS A 146 -28.77 -4.60 -18.89
C LYS A 146 -29.42 -5.40 -17.76
N LYS A 147 -29.97 -4.74 -16.74
CA LYS A 147 -30.69 -5.40 -15.62
C LYS A 147 -31.88 -6.24 -16.11
N VAL A 148 -32.61 -5.80 -17.13
CA VAL A 148 -33.72 -6.56 -17.73
C VAL A 148 -33.19 -7.82 -18.43
N LEU A 149 -32.20 -7.70 -19.31
CA LEU A 149 -31.56 -8.84 -19.99
C LEU A 149 -31.01 -9.86 -18.98
N GLU A 150 -30.29 -9.40 -17.94
CA GLU A 150 -29.81 -10.20 -16.80
C GLU A 150 -30.93 -10.91 -16.03
N ARG A 151 -32.06 -10.22 -15.79
CA ARG A 151 -33.13 -10.76 -14.94
C ARG A 151 -33.97 -11.82 -15.66
N TYR A 152 -34.22 -11.60 -16.94
CA TYR A 152 -35.02 -12.52 -17.77
C TYR A 152 -34.18 -13.58 -18.49
N LYS A 153 -32.84 -13.49 -18.41
CA LYS A 153 -31.88 -14.27 -19.23
C LYS A 153 -32.24 -14.15 -20.72
N ALA A 154 -32.49 -12.90 -21.13
CA ALA A 154 -32.82 -12.53 -22.48
C ALA A 154 -31.55 -12.01 -23.19
N GLU A 155 -31.59 -12.09 -24.50
CA GLU A 155 -30.57 -11.59 -25.42
C GLU A 155 -31.23 -10.70 -26.47
N MET A 156 -30.47 -9.81 -27.11
CA MET A 156 -31.03 -8.88 -28.10
C MET A 156 -30.25 -8.78 -29.40
N SER A 157 -30.96 -8.48 -30.48
CA SER A 157 -30.41 -8.02 -31.76
C SER A 157 -31.03 -6.68 -32.15
N ILE A 158 -30.21 -5.74 -32.60
CA ILE A 158 -30.63 -4.40 -33.00
C ILE A 158 -30.75 -4.37 -34.52
N ASP A 159 -31.90 -3.90 -35.02
CA ASP A 159 -32.22 -3.75 -36.43
C ASP A 159 -32.86 -2.36 -36.62
N LYS A 160 -32.03 -1.37 -36.96
CA LYS A 160 -32.39 0.05 -37.05
C LYS A 160 -33.01 0.55 -35.73
N ASN A 161 -34.31 0.83 -35.72
CA ASN A 161 -35.05 1.25 -34.53
C ASN A 161 -35.75 0.10 -33.79
N GLN A 162 -35.73 -1.13 -34.32
CA GLN A 162 -36.30 -2.30 -33.66
C GLN A 162 -35.25 -3.03 -32.84
N VAL A 163 -35.57 -3.32 -31.58
CA VAL A 163 -34.72 -4.15 -30.70
C VAL A 163 -35.45 -5.46 -30.47
N LYS A 164 -34.96 -6.54 -31.07
CA LYS A 164 -35.60 -7.86 -31.06
C LYS A 164 -34.99 -8.70 -29.95
N PHE A 165 -35.82 -9.24 -29.07
CA PHE A 165 -35.41 -10.00 -27.89
C PHE A 165 -35.80 -11.47 -27.99
N ARG A 166 -34.87 -12.37 -27.63
CA ARG A 166 -35.02 -13.84 -27.58
C ARG A 166 -34.35 -14.39 -26.32
N THR A 167 -34.65 -15.61 -25.92
CA THR A 167 -33.88 -16.31 -24.87
C THR A 167 -32.46 -16.62 -25.33
N LYS A 168 -32.24 -16.74 -26.64
CA LYS A 168 -30.93 -16.89 -27.29
C LYS A 168 -30.97 -16.34 -28.73
N ILE A 169 -29.94 -15.62 -29.18
CA ILE A 169 -29.77 -15.23 -30.59
C ILE A 169 -28.74 -16.10 -31.34
N GLY A 170 -28.68 -15.95 -32.66
CA GLY A 170 -27.83 -16.76 -33.53
C GLY A 170 -28.42 -18.13 -33.84
N GLU A 171 -27.96 -18.72 -34.92
CA GLU A 171 -28.52 -19.96 -35.48
C GLU A 171 -27.60 -21.16 -35.22
N ASP A 172 -28.14 -22.37 -35.30
CA ASP A 172 -27.31 -23.59 -35.36
C ASP A 172 -26.79 -23.74 -36.81
N THR A 173 -25.48 -23.62 -37.00
CA THR A 173 -24.86 -23.58 -38.34
C THR A 173 -24.03 -24.82 -38.64
N ASP A 174 -24.01 -25.25 -39.91
CA ASP A 174 -23.10 -26.29 -40.40
C ASP A 174 -21.62 -25.81 -40.51
N PHE A 175 -21.32 -24.57 -40.10
CA PHE A 175 -19.97 -24.02 -40.16
C PHE A 175 -19.08 -24.62 -39.07
N GLN A 176 -17.86 -24.99 -39.46
CA GLN A 176 -16.90 -25.66 -38.58
C GLN A 176 -15.58 -24.89 -38.54
N PHE A 177 -15.06 -24.63 -37.35
CA PHE A 177 -13.67 -24.23 -37.14
C PHE A 177 -12.82 -25.49 -37.02
N ARG A 178 -11.92 -25.72 -37.97
CA ARG A 178 -11.11 -26.94 -38.02
C ARG A 178 -9.61 -26.71 -38.24
N TYR A 179 -8.80 -27.41 -37.44
CA TYR A 179 -7.35 -27.47 -37.57
C TYR A 179 -6.92 -28.00 -38.95
N ASN A 180 -5.82 -27.47 -39.49
CA ASN A 180 -5.35 -27.73 -40.87
C ASN A 180 -6.38 -27.44 -42.00
N PHE A 181 -7.49 -26.75 -41.72
CA PHE A 181 -8.47 -26.35 -42.73
C PHE A 181 -8.64 -24.82 -42.81
N ASN A 182 -9.34 -24.21 -41.87
CA ASN A 182 -9.61 -22.77 -41.86
C ASN A 182 -9.00 -22.03 -40.66
N ILE A 183 -8.63 -22.72 -39.58
CA ILE A 183 -7.95 -22.10 -38.43
C ILE A 183 -6.51 -21.71 -38.81
N LYS A 184 -6.14 -20.43 -38.60
CA LYS A 184 -4.75 -19.93 -38.68
C LYS A 184 -4.07 -20.02 -37.31
N THR A 185 -4.73 -19.51 -36.27
CA THR A 185 -4.23 -19.52 -34.89
C THR A 185 -5.34 -19.93 -33.94
N PHE A 186 -4.94 -20.56 -32.84
CA PHE A 186 -5.82 -21.05 -31.79
C PHE A 186 -5.22 -20.66 -30.45
N GLU A 187 -5.98 -19.92 -29.65
CA GLU A 187 -5.64 -19.59 -28.27
C GLU A 187 -6.74 -20.10 -27.36
N ARG A 188 -6.38 -20.76 -26.25
CA ARG A 188 -7.31 -21.17 -25.19
C ARG A 188 -6.89 -20.56 -23.86
N ASN A 189 -7.70 -19.64 -23.35
CA ASN A 189 -7.54 -19.03 -22.04
C ASN A 189 -8.45 -19.73 -21.03
N VAL A 190 -7.93 -20.01 -19.83
CA VAL A 190 -8.71 -20.55 -18.70
C VAL A 190 -8.44 -19.69 -17.48
N ASP A 191 -9.45 -18.95 -17.01
CA ASP A 191 -9.34 -18.05 -15.87
C ASP A 191 -10.08 -18.61 -14.64
N THR A 192 -9.33 -18.77 -13.54
CA THR A 192 -9.81 -19.21 -12.22
C THR A 192 -9.58 -18.18 -11.11
N LYS A 193 -9.19 -16.94 -11.43
CA LYS A 193 -8.87 -15.90 -10.41
C LYS A 193 -10.06 -15.59 -9.51
N ASN A 194 -11.27 -15.64 -10.07
CA ASN A 194 -12.54 -15.40 -9.39
C ASN A 194 -13.30 -16.70 -9.05
N LEU A 195 -12.65 -17.88 -9.14
CA LEU A 195 -13.27 -19.17 -8.83
C LEU A 195 -13.57 -19.26 -7.34
N ALA A 196 -14.84 -19.44 -6.99
CA ALA A 196 -15.30 -19.55 -5.61
C ALA A 196 -16.38 -20.63 -5.47
N THR A 197 -16.40 -21.31 -4.33
CA THR A 197 -17.35 -22.39 -4.02
C THR A 197 -18.24 -22.07 -2.82
N TYR A 198 -18.04 -20.91 -2.20
CA TYR A 198 -18.84 -20.37 -1.11
C TYR A 198 -19.01 -18.84 -1.25
N ILE A 199 -20.17 -18.31 -0.85
CA ILE A 199 -20.45 -16.87 -0.83
C ILE A 199 -21.45 -16.53 0.28
N ARG A 200 -21.28 -15.37 0.93
CA ARG A 200 -22.20 -14.80 1.92
C ARG A 200 -22.79 -13.48 1.40
N GLY A 201 -24.02 -13.15 1.79
CA GLY A 201 -24.68 -11.90 1.46
C GLY A 201 -25.46 -11.30 2.61
N TYR A 202 -25.60 -9.98 2.58
CA TYR A 202 -26.34 -9.16 3.53
C TYR A 202 -27.29 -8.23 2.78
N GLY A 203 -28.51 -8.09 3.29
CA GLY A 203 -29.55 -7.18 2.79
C GLY A 203 -30.21 -6.40 3.93
N ALA A 204 -31.39 -5.83 3.66
CA ALA A 204 -32.11 -4.96 4.59
C ALA A 204 -32.40 -5.62 5.96
N ASP A 205 -32.55 -4.79 6.99
CA ASP A 205 -32.97 -5.19 8.34
C ASP A 205 -32.12 -6.32 8.98
N GLY A 206 -30.85 -6.45 8.55
CA GLY A 206 -29.93 -7.48 9.02
C GLY A 206 -30.13 -8.86 8.38
N LEU A 207 -30.89 -8.96 7.29
CA LEU A 207 -31.05 -10.18 6.49
C LEU A 207 -29.68 -10.68 6.04
N MET A 208 -29.31 -11.90 6.43
CA MET A 208 -28.04 -12.53 6.05
C MET A 208 -28.29 -13.93 5.48
N ARG A 209 -27.63 -14.27 4.37
CA ARG A 209 -27.74 -15.57 3.69
C ARG A 209 -26.37 -16.06 3.20
N GLU A 210 -26.26 -17.37 2.99
CA GLU A 210 -25.04 -18.05 2.55
C GLU A 210 -25.37 -19.09 1.48
N TYR A 211 -24.46 -19.28 0.53
CA TYR A 211 -24.56 -20.31 -0.50
C TYR A 211 -23.24 -21.07 -0.65
N THR A 212 -23.34 -22.40 -0.75
CA THR A 212 -22.21 -23.29 -1.06
C THR A 212 -22.51 -24.03 -2.37
N SER A 213 -21.59 -23.98 -3.33
CA SER A 213 -21.69 -24.74 -4.58
C SER A 213 -21.34 -26.22 -4.38
N PRO A 214 -22.03 -27.16 -5.07
CA PRO A 214 -21.60 -28.55 -5.18
C PRO A 214 -20.15 -28.72 -5.69
N ASN A 215 -19.63 -27.77 -6.49
CA ASN A 215 -18.25 -27.82 -6.96
C ASN A 215 -17.21 -27.62 -5.84
N LYS A 216 -17.63 -27.33 -4.59
CA LYS A 216 -16.78 -27.44 -3.39
C LYS A 216 -16.11 -28.82 -3.26
N GLU A 217 -16.76 -29.89 -3.70
CA GLU A 217 -16.16 -31.23 -3.71
C GLU A 217 -14.97 -31.36 -4.68
N LYS A 218 -14.94 -30.54 -5.74
CA LYS A 218 -13.90 -30.56 -6.78
C LYS A 218 -12.80 -29.54 -6.55
N PHE A 219 -13.15 -28.33 -6.09
CA PHE A 219 -12.23 -27.19 -5.97
C PHE A 219 -11.91 -26.80 -4.52
N GLY A 220 -12.44 -27.53 -3.52
CA GLY A 220 -12.28 -27.19 -2.11
C GLY A 220 -13.15 -26.01 -1.68
N PHE A 221 -12.91 -25.50 -0.47
CA PHE A 221 -13.60 -24.31 0.05
C PHE A 221 -12.88 -23.03 -0.42
N LEU A 222 -13.56 -22.24 -1.25
CA LEU A 222 -13.06 -20.98 -1.81
C LEU A 222 -14.14 -19.91 -1.60
N GLU A 223 -13.85 -18.87 -0.83
CA GLU A 223 -14.81 -17.83 -0.44
C GLU A 223 -14.78 -16.64 -1.41
N ALA A 224 -15.93 -16.30 -1.99
CA ALA A 224 -16.12 -15.11 -2.79
C ALA A 224 -16.28 -13.85 -1.92
N THR A 225 -16.06 -12.68 -2.51
CA THR A 225 -16.44 -11.40 -1.89
C THR A 225 -17.93 -11.39 -1.54
N GLN A 226 -18.25 -10.93 -0.32
CA GLN A 226 -19.62 -10.85 0.15
C GLN A 226 -20.46 -9.82 -0.63
N ILE A 227 -21.76 -10.09 -0.78
CA ILE A 227 -22.73 -9.12 -1.30
C ILE A 227 -23.26 -8.28 -0.12
N ASN A 228 -23.21 -6.96 -0.21
CA ASN A 228 -23.84 -6.05 0.74
C ASN A 228 -24.78 -5.12 -0.03
N ASP A 229 -26.09 -5.35 0.04
CA ASP A 229 -27.06 -4.57 -0.73
C ASP A 229 -28.44 -4.54 -0.06
N ASP A 230 -28.71 -3.44 0.65
CA ASP A 230 -29.96 -3.17 1.37
C ASP A 230 -31.21 -3.15 0.48
N ARG A 231 -31.08 -3.22 -0.86
CA ARG A 231 -32.23 -3.41 -1.75
C ARG A 231 -32.83 -4.81 -1.62
N PHE A 232 -32.06 -5.81 -1.18
CA PHE A 232 -32.60 -7.16 -0.94
C PHE A 232 -33.37 -7.20 0.38
N THR A 233 -34.69 -7.23 0.27
CA THR A 233 -35.64 -7.26 1.40
C THR A 233 -36.24 -8.65 1.65
N THR A 234 -35.89 -9.66 0.85
CA THR A 234 -36.46 -11.02 0.93
C THR A 234 -35.39 -12.10 0.90
N THR A 235 -35.63 -13.19 1.63
CA THR A 235 -34.77 -14.39 1.70
C THR A 235 -34.50 -14.99 0.32
N GLU A 236 -35.54 -15.16 -0.48
CA GLU A 236 -35.53 -15.74 -1.82
C GLU A 236 -34.81 -14.82 -2.82
N GLY A 237 -34.95 -13.50 -2.65
CA GLY A 237 -34.24 -12.49 -3.44
C GLY A 237 -32.73 -12.60 -3.25
N LEU A 238 -32.27 -12.65 -1.99
CA LEU A 238 -30.84 -12.72 -1.66
C LEU A 238 -30.23 -14.10 -1.98
N ASP A 239 -30.95 -15.20 -1.71
CA ASP A 239 -30.51 -16.56 -2.09
C ASP A 239 -30.28 -16.71 -3.60
N ARG A 240 -31.17 -16.12 -4.41
CA ARG A 240 -31.02 -16.09 -5.87
C ARG A 240 -29.81 -15.25 -6.28
N ALA A 241 -29.65 -14.06 -5.70
CA ALA A 241 -28.53 -13.18 -6.01
C ALA A 241 -27.17 -13.84 -5.69
N LEU A 242 -27.07 -14.57 -4.57
CA LEU A 242 -25.85 -15.31 -4.20
C LEU A 242 -25.52 -16.43 -5.21
N ARG A 243 -26.54 -17.16 -5.69
CA ARG A 243 -26.38 -18.21 -6.72
C ARG A 243 -26.01 -17.67 -8.10
N GLU A 244 -26.45 -16.46 -8.45
CA GLU A 244 -26.07 -15.80 -9.71
C GLU A 244 -24.67 -15.15 -9.63
N ALA A 245 -24.30 -14.60 -8.48
CA ALA A 245 -23.04 -13.86 -8.30
C ALA A 245 -21.79 -14.76 -8.13
N ILE A 246 -21.95 -15.99 -7.66
CA ILE A 246 -20.82 -16.91 -7.48
C ILE A 246 -20.32 -17.45 -8.84
N GLN A 247 -19.00 -17.55 -9.01
CA GLN A 247 -18.39 -18.22 -10.16
C GLN A 247 -17.80 -19.54 -9.69
N ASP A 248 -18.58 -20.62 -9.78
CA ASP A 248 -18.21 -21.94 -9.26
C ASP A 248 -17.60 -22.89 -10.31
N THR A 249 -17.30 -22.36 -11.50
CA THR A 249 -16.58 -23.04 -12.58
C THR A 249 -15.51 -22.13 -13.20
N PRO A 250 -14.38 -22.66 -13.70
CA PRO A 250 -13.42 -21.89 -14.49
C PRO A 250 -14.09 -21.23 -15.70
N LEU A 251 -13.70 -19.99 -16.03
CA LEU A 251 -14.09 -19.35 -17.27
C LEU A 251 -13.14 -19.82 -18.38
N VAL A 252 -13.70 -20.26 -19.51
CA VAL A 252 -12.92 -20.71 -20.67
C VAL A 252 -13.28 -19.83 -21.86
N SER A 253 -12.27 -19.20 -22.44
CA SER A 253 -12.34 -18.45 -23.69
C SER A 253 -11.41 -19.08 -24.71
N ILE A 254 -11.85 -19.20 -25.95
CA ILE A 254 -11.11 -19.74 -27.08
C ILE A 254 -11.15 -18.70 -28.19
N THR A 255 -9.99 -18.21 -28.60
CA THR A 255 -9.86 -17.19 -29.64
C THR A 255 -9.28 -17.84 -30.89
N ILE A 256 -9.93 -17.61 -32.04
CA ILE A 256 -9.57 -18.23 -33.32
C ILE A 256 -9.43 -17.15 -34.39
N ASP A 257 -8.24 -17.01 -34.95
CA ASP A 257 -8.03 -16.34 -36.23
C ASP A 257 -8.23 -17.36 -37.34
N PHE A 258 -9.10 -17.08 -38.32
CA PHE A 258 -9.40 -18.01 -39.41
C PHE A 258 -9.26 -17.37 -40.79
N VAL A 259 -9.04 -18.21 -41.80
CA VAL A 259 -9.09 -17.81 -43.20
C VAL A 259 -10.55 -17.72 -43.62
N ASP A 260 -10.97 -16.52 -44.00
CA ASP A 260 -12.27 -16.33 -44.60
C ASP A 260 -12.26 -16.82 -46.06
N LEU A 261 -12.90 -17.96 -46.30
CA LEU A 261 -12.91 -18.63 -47.61
C LEU A 261 -13.93 -18.04 -48.59
N ARG A 262 -14.64 -16.94 -48.27
CA ARG A 262 -15.56 -16.24 -49.19
C ARG A 262 -14.89 -15.93 -50.54
N LYS A 263 -13.66 -15.40 -50.52
CA LYS A 263 -12.88 -15.06 -51.73
C LYS A 263 -12.38 -16.29 -52.51
N ALA A 264 -12.39 -17.48 -51.91
CA ALA A 264 -12.04 -18.74 -52.56
C ALA A 264 -13.25 -19.45 -53.21
N GLY A 265 -14.43 -18.83 -53.21
CA GLY A 265 -15.64 -19.37 -53.85
C GLY A 265 -16.37 -20.45 -53.05
N TYR A 266 -16.04 -20.63 -51.78
CA TYR A 266 -16.74 -21.59 -50.92
C TYR A 266 -18.10 -21.04 -50.45
N PRO A 267 -19.21 -21.80 -50.61
CA PRO A 267 -20.54 -21.37 -50.22
C PRO A 267 -20.79 -21.62 -48.72
N TYR A 268 -20.16 -20.82 -47.85
CA TYR A 268 -20.36 -20.90 -46.39
C TYR A 268 -21.29 -19.81 -45.87
N ILE A 269 -22.03 -20.17 -44.82
CA ILE A 269 -22.76 -19.24 -43.95
C ILE A 269 -21.72 -18.30 -43.32
N VAL A 270 -21.96 -16.99 -43.36
CA VAL A 270 -21.12 -16.01 -42.67
C VAL A 270 -21.35 -16.17 -41.16
N PRO A 271 -20.32 -16.38 -40.34
CA PRO A 271 -20.50 -16.48 -38.89
C PRO A 271 -21.02 -15.16 -38.30
N ASN A 272 -22.04 -15.26 -37.45
CA ASN A 272 -22.65 -14.15 -36.73
C ASN A 272 -22.56 -14.34 -35.21
N GLU A 273 -22.86 -13.25 -34.52
CA GLU A 273 -22.87 -13.11 -33.08
C GLU A 273 -23.97 -14.00 -32.50
N GLY A 274 -23.56 -15.01 -31.74
CA GLY A 274 -24.44 -15.99 -31.12
C GLY A 274 -24.60 -17.29 -31.91
N ASP A 275 -24.08 -17.40 -33.13
CA ASP A 275 -24.17 -18.63 -33.92
C ASP A 275 -23.48 -19.80 -33.20
N ARG A 276 -24.08 -20.99 -33.31
CA ARG A 276 -23.51 -22.24 -32.83
C ARG A 276 -22.70 -22.91 -33.93
N VAL A 277 -21.50 -23.33 -33.58
CA VAL A 277 -20.47 -23.84 -34.49
C VAL A 277 -19.77 -25.04 -33.89
N LEU A 278 -19.32 -25.96 -34.73
CA LEU A 278 -18.46 -27.07 -34.32
C LEU A 278 -16.99 -26.61 -34.35
N LEU A 279 -16.26 -26.87 -33.28
CA LEU A 279 -14.83 -26.60 -33.16
C LEU A 279 -14.07 -27.91 -33.00
N ILE A 280 -13.26 -28.24 -34.00
CA ILE A 280 -12.39 -29.42 -34.03
C ILE A 280 -10.93 -28.95 -34.10
N TYR A 281 -10.20 -29.12 -33.00
CA TYR A 281 -8.77 -28.82 -32.90
C TYR A 281 -8.04 -30.01 -32.28
N GLU A 282 -7.77 -31.01 -33.12
CA GLU A 282 -7.17 -32.29 -32.75
C GLU A 282 -5.86 -32.18 -31.93
N PRO A 283 -4.93 -31.22 -32.16
CA PRO A 283 -3.68 -31.12 -31.39
C PRO A 283 -3.82 -30.80 -29.90
N MET A 284 -4.98 -30.34 -29.44
CA MET A 284 -5.25 -30.04 -28.03
C MET A 284 -6.47 -30.79 -27.47
N ASP A 285 -6.90 -31.86 -28.15
CA ASP A 285 -8.07 -32.68 -27.78
C ASP A 285 -9.34 -31.83 -27.55
N VAL A 286 -9.62 -30.91 -28.48
CA VAL A 286 -10.81 -30.07 -28.47
C VAL A 286 -11.73 -30.50 -29.62
N ASP A 287 -12.83 -31.15 -29.26
CA ASP A 287 -13.96 -31.42 -30.14
C ASP A 287 -15.24 -30.99 -29.40
N ILE A 288 -15.71 -29.78 -29.68
CA ILE A 288 -16.83 -29.15 -28.96
C ILE A 288 -17.77 -28.37 -29.88
N GLU A 289 -19.07 -28.48 -29.64
CA GLU A 289 -20.07 -27.53 -30.15
C GLU A 289 -20.11 -26.32 -29.22
N THR A 290 -19.75 -25.14 -29.74
CA THR A 290 -19.61 -23.90 -28.98
C THR A 290 -20.29 -22.73 -29.70
N ARG A 291 -20.22 -21.54 -29.13
CA ARG A 291 -20.98 -20.37 -29.58
C ARG A 291 -20.06 -19.18 -29.81
N ILE A 292 -20.29 -18.45 -30.90
CA ILE A 292 -19.58 -17.21 -31.22
C ILE A 292 -20.07 -16.10 -30.30
N MET A 293 -19.17 -15.55 -29.49
CA MET A 293 -19.48 -14.49 -28.52
C MET A 293 -19.04 -13.10 -29.01
N GLU A 294 -17.99 -13.05 -29.83
CA GLU A 294 -17.38 -11.84 -30.37
C GLU A 294 -16.76 -12.14 -31.73
N ILE A 295 -16.79 -11.16 -32.62
CA ILE A 295 -16.18 -11.17 -33.95
C ILE A 295 -15.41 -9.86 -34.13
N GLU A 296 -14.10 -9.94 -34.30
CA GLU A 296 -13.25 -8.82 -34.74
C GLU A 296 -12.88 -9.01 -36.22
N GLU A 297 -13.41 -8.13 -37.08
CA GLU A 297 -13.06 -8.05 -38.49
C GLU A 297 -12.09 -6.89 -38.74
N GLU A 298 -11.02 -7.11 -39.50
CA GLU A 298 -10.15 -6.03 -40.03
C GLU A 298 -10.40 -5.85 -41.53
N TYR A 299 -10.40 -4.59 -41.97
CA TYR A 299 -10.71 -4.18 -43.33
C TYR A 299 -9.57 -3.38 -43.98
N ASP A 300 -9.41 -3.53 -45.29
CA ASP A 300 -8.54 -2.67 -46.09
C ASP A 300 -9.19 -1.31 -46.42
N ALA A 301 -8.48 -0.48 -47.20
CA ALA A 301 -8.96 0.85 -47.60
C ALA A 301 -10.17 0.83 -48.57
N ASN A 302 -10.53 -0.33 -49.14
CA ASN A 302 -11.70 -0.53 -49.99
C ASN A 302 -12.90 -1.10 -49.22
N LEU A 303 -12.77 -1.25 -47.88
CA LEU A 303 -13.72 -1.96 -47.02
C LEU A 303 -13.90 -3.43 -47.42
N GLU A 304 -12.82 -4.06 -47.90
CA GLU A 304 -12.74 -5.50 -48.07
C GLU A 304 -12.16 -6.16 -46.81
N PRO A 305 -12.79 -7.22 -46.26
CA PRO A 305 -12.24 -7.97 -45.13
C PRO A 305 -10.87 -8.58 -45.47
N ILE A 306 -9.91 -8.42 -44.55
CA ILE A 306 -8.55 -8.97 -44.64
C ILE A 306 -8.20 -9.90 -43.47
N ALA A 307 -8.84 -9.74 -42.30
CA ALA A 307 -8.73 -10.67 -41.18
C ALA A 307 -10.09 -10.80 -40.48
N CYS A 308 -10.35 -11.97 -39.91
CA CYS A 308 -11.51 -12.22 -39.07
C CYS A 308 -11.08 -13.13 -37.91
N ARG A 309 -11.38 -12.68 -36.69
CA ARG A 309 -11.09 -13.39 -35.44
C ARG A 309 -12.37 -13.55 -34.66
N VAL A 310 -12.67 -14.76 -34.19
CA VAL A 310 -13.80 -15.01 -33.30
C VAL A 310 -13.33 -15.33 -31.89
N THR A 311 -14.11 -14.91 -30.90
CA THR A 311 -14.01 -15.40 -29.52
C THR A 311 -15.19 -16.33 -29.24
N LEU A 312 -14.89 -17.56 -28.89
CA LEU A 312 -15.82 -18.62 -28.49
C LEU A 312 -15.66 -18.83 -26.99
N ALA A 313 -16.72 -18.76 -26.19
CA ALA A 313 -16.53 -18.80 -24.74
C ALA A 313 -17.69 -19.45 -23.97
N ASN A 314 -17.32 -20.21 -22.94
CA ASN A 314 -18.25 -20.72 -21.94
C ASN A 314 -18.40 -19.69 -20.81
N TYR A 315 -18.89 -18.49 -21.15
CA TYR A 315 -19.18 -17.44 -20.16
C TYR A 315 -20.38 -17.84 -19.29
N ARG A 316 -20.12 -18.65 -18.26
CA ARG A 316 -21.00 -18.78 -17.09
C ARG A 316 -20.81 -17.58 -16.16
N LYS A 317 -21.19 -16.40 -16.64
CA LYS A 317 -21.61 -15.27 -15.81
C LYS A 317 -22.37 -14.27 -16.67
N ASP A 318 -23.64 -14.11 -16.29
CA ASP A 318 -24.70 -13.28 -16.86
C ASP A 318 -24.49 -12.63 -18.23
N PHE A 319 -25.37 -12.99 -19.16
CA PHE A 319 -25.28 -12.67 -20.57
C PHE A 319 -25.32 -11.15 -20.90
N ALA A 320 -25.90 -10.33 -20.01
CA ALA A 320 -25.88 -8.87 -20.14
C ALA A 320 -24.64 -8.22 -19.49
N GLY A 321 -23.82 -9.00 -18.80
CA GLY A 321 -22.58 -8.58 -18.16
C GLY A 321 -21.60 -7.94 -19.15
N THR A 322 -21.46 -8.57 -20.33
CA THR A 322 -20.59 -8.15 -21.44
C THR A 322 -21.03 -6.85 -22.11
N LEU A 323 -22.35 -6.61 -22.21
CA LEU A 323 -23.00 -5.50 -22.94
C LEU A 323 -22.45 -4.09 -22.64
N LEU A 324 -21.81 -3.94 -21.47
CA LEU A 324 -21.28 -2.68 -20.98
C LEU A 324 -19.77 -2.68 -20.73
N GLN A 325 -19.05 -3.80 -20.90
CA GLN A 325 -17.65 -3.84 -20.46
C GLN A 325 -16.71 -2.98 -21.33
N ASN A 326 -16.85 -3.01 -22.66
CA ASN A 326 -16.05 -2.13 -23.51
C ASN A 326 -16.70 -0.76 -23.64
N VAL A 327 -18.02 -0.67 -23.85
CA VAL A 327 -18.74 0.62 -23.86
C VAL A 327 -18.43 1.47 -22.61
N ASN A 328 -18.47 0.91 -21.39
CA ASN A 328 -18.11 1.66 -20.19
C ASN A 328 -16.60 1.87 -20.03
N LYS A 329 -15.74 1.06 -20.65
CA LYS A 329 -14.30 1.32 -20.65
C LYS A 329 -13.99 2.55 -21.50
N THR A 330 -14.47 2.58 -22.74
CA THR A 330 -14.28 3.72 -23.67
C THR A 330 -14.93 5.00 -23.13
N LEU A 331 -16.13 4.93 -22.55
CA LEU A 331 -16.80 6.09 -21.97
C LEU A 331 -16.23 6.47 -20.58
N GLY A 332 -15.74 5.51 -19.80
CA GLY A 332 -15.15 5.73 -18.46
C GLY A 332 -13.68 6.15 -18.48
N GLU A 333 -12.95 5.94 -19.59
CA GLU A 333 -11.63 6.54 -19.81
C GLU A 333 -11.70 8.07 -19.95
N ILE A 334 -12.88 8.61 -20.28
CA ILE A 334 -13.13 10.05 -20.47
C ILE A 334 -13.78 10.68 -19.22
N VAL A 335 -14.47 9.88 -18.40
CA VAL A 335 -15.38 10.36 -17.34
C VAL A 335 -15.23 9.54 -16.07
N THR A 336 -14.94 10.19 -14.95
CA THR A 336 -14.95 9.55 -13.61
C THR A 336 -16.34 9.13 -13.14
N ASP A 337 -16.42 8.31 -12.09
CA ASP A 337 -17.68 7.90 -11.44
C ASP A 337 -18.58 9.10 -11.00
N ASP A 338 -18.01 10.31 -10.93
CA ASP A 338 -18.68 11.59 -10.62
C ASP A 338 -18.79 12.58 -11.79
N GLY A 339 -18.50 12.16 -13.04
CA GLY A 339 -18.81 12.95 -14.24
C GLY A 339 -17.73 13.92 -14.74
N LYS A 340 -16.45 13.75 -14.39
CA LYS A 340 -15.37 14.71 -14.73
C LYS A 340 -14.19 14.10 -15.47
N ILE A 341 -13.54 14.92 -16.29
CA ILE A 341 -12.40 14.54 -17.13
C ILE A 341 -11.13 14.39 -16.29
N LYS A 342 -10.43 13.26 -16.42
CA LYS A 342 -9.09 13.01 -15.83
C LYS A 342 -8.00 13.23 -16.87
N THR A 343 -7.15 14.23 -16.69
CA THR A 343 -5.89 14.36 -17.43
C THR A 343 -4.80 13.53 -16.77
N ASN A 344 -4.09 12.71 -17.56
CA ASN A 344 -2.96 11.92 -17.06
C ASN A 344 -1.67 12.29 -17.81
N VAL A 345 -0.63 12.66 -17.08
CA VAL A 345 0.44 13.56 -17.56
C VAL A 345 1.62 12.81 -18.22
N LEU A 346 1.50 11.49 -18.44
CA LEU A 346 2.66 10.63 -18.73
C LEU A 346 3.01 10.50 -20.22
N ASP A 347 2.06 10.70 -21.14
CA ASP A 347 2.30 10.57 -22.60
C ASP A 347 2.94 11.82 -23.24
N GLU A 348 2.85 12.97 -22.56
CA GLU A 348 3.14 14.30 -23.13
C GLU A 348 4.61 14.46 -23.57
N ALA A 349 5.57 13.96 -22.77
CA ALA A 349 6.99 14.07 -23.10
C ALA A 349 7.39 13.19 -24.29
N VAL A 350 6.79 12.00 -24.43
CA VAL A 350 7.00 11.09 -25.57
C VAL A 350 6.33 11.64 -26.82
N ARG A 351 5.17 12.30 -26.66
CA ARG A 351 4.47 13.04 -27.72
C ARG A 351 5.32 14.20 -28.24
N ILE A 352 5.82 15.09 -27.38
CA ILE A 352 6.67 16.24 -27.76
C ILE A 352 7.98 15.81 -28.44
N ALA A 353 8.65 14.77 -27.93
CA ALA A 353 9.88 14.26 -28.55
C ALA A 353 9.61 13.65 -29.93
N SER A 354 8.50 12.92 -30.08
CA SER A 354 8.04 12.44 -31.39
C SER A 354 7.73 13.61 -32.32
N GLU A 355 7.02 14.63 -31.85
CA GLU A 355 6.62 15.82 -32.60
C GLU A 355 7.81 16.55 -33.21
N ALA A 356 8.85 16.82 -32.42
CA ALA A 356 10.04 17.52 -32.89
C ALA A 356 10.81 16.74 -33.98
N ILE A 357 10.86 15.41 -33.90
CA ILE A 357 11.47 14.55 -34.95
C ILE A 357 10.62 14.59 -36.23
N LYS A 358 9.30 14.63 -36.06
CA LYS A 358 8.31 14.54 -37.12
C LYS A 358 8.19 15.88 -37.88
N SER A 359 8.11 17.00 -37.19
CA SER A 359 7.92 18.35 -37.77
C SER A 359 9.14 18.96 -38.44
N ALA A 360 10.26 18.23 -38.52
CA ALA A 360 11.48 18.70 -39.15
C ALA A 360 11.47 18.34 -40.65
N GLN A 361 11.02 19.27 -41.49
CA GLN A 361 11.56 19.34 -42.86
C GLN A 361 13.08 19.38 -42.72
N THR A 362 13.81 18.42 -43.28
CA THR A 362 15.28 18.37 -43.19
C THR A 362 15.88 18.19 -44.58
N GLU A 363 16.93 18.95 -44.87
CA GLU A 363 17.78 18.72 -46.03
C GLU A 363 18.85 17.70 -45.64
N LEU A 364 18.86 16.54 -46.29
CA LEU A 364 19.88 15.50 -46.06
C LEU A 364 21.12 15.78 -46.92
N LYS A 365 22.24 16.14 -46.27
CA LYS A 365 23.55 16.31 -46.92
C LYS A 365 24.50 15.18 -46.54
N PHE A 366 25.29 14.74 -47.51
CA PHE A 366 26.24 13.64 -47.37
C PHE A 366 27.68 14.17 -47.28
N GLU A 367 27.95 14.94 -46.23
CA GLU A 367 29.27 15.54 -45.95
C GLU A 367 29.70 15.17 -44.53
N ASN A 368 30.83 14.45 -44.39
CA ASN A 368 31.33 13.91 -43.11
C ASN A 368 30.33 13.03 -42.32
N GLY A 369 29.31 12.50 -43.01
CA GLY A 369 28.20 11.77 -42.43
C GLY A 369 26.92 12.01 -43.22
N ILE A 370 25.79 11.58 -42.64
CA ILE A 370 24.46 12.07 -43.00
C ILE A 370 24.14 13.24 -42.07
N LEU A 371 23.98 14.43 -42.64
CA LEU A 371 23.56 15.64 -41.92
C LEU A 371 22.11 15.94 -42.29
N ALA A 372 21.20 15.84 -41.33
CA ALA A 372 19.82 16.29 -41.46
C ALA A 372 19.72 17.71 -40.92
N ILE A 373 19.75 18.69 -41.84
CA ILE A 373 19.83 20.12 -41.52
C ILE A 373 18.43 20.74 -41.61
N ASP A 374 18.03 21.53 -40.62
CA ASP A 374 16.81 22.34 -40.65
C ASP A 374 16.94 23.44 -41.74
N PRO A 375 16.15 23.41 -42.84
CA PRO A 375 16.23 24.40 -43.91
C PRO A 375 15.84 25.81 -43.47
N LYS A 376 15.12 25.95 -42.35
CA LYS A 376 14.71 27.25 -41.79
C LYS A 376 15.77 27.82 -40.85
N ASN A 377 16.63 26.99 -40.29
CA ASN A 377 17.77 27.40 -39.47
C ASN A 377 18.92 26.38 -39.57
N PRO A 378 19.90 26.58 -40.48
CA PRO A 378 21.01 25.63 -40.67
C PRO A 378 21.90 25.39 -39.43
N ASN A 379 21.73 26.17 -38.36
CA ASN A 379 22.39 25.88 -37.08
C ASN A 379 21.77 24.68 -36.36
N ASN A 380 20.47 24.43 -36.56
CA ASN A 380 19.79 23.24 -36.08
C ASN A 380 20.06 22.08 -37.04
N LEU A 381 20.81 21.07 -36.60
CA LEU A 381 21.06 19.88 -37.41
C LEU A 381 21.21 18.62 -36.56
N VAL A 382 20.94 17.48 -37.18
CA VAL A 382 21.28 16.16 -36.64
C VAL A 382 22.36 15.55 -37.53
N ALA A 383 23.51 15.20 -36.94
CA ALA A 383 24.60 14.54 -37.63
C ALA A 383 24.63 13.05 -37.27
N PHE A 384 24.80 12.18 -38.26
CA PHE A 384 25.00 10.74 -38.09
C PHE A 384 26.20 10.27 -38.91
N ASN A 385 27.22 9.72 -38.24
CA ASN A 385 28.39 9.14 -38.88
C ASN A 385 29.02 8.02 -38.01
N SER A 386 30.18 7.50 -38.42
CA SER A 386 30.89 6.42 -37.72
C SER A 386 31.33 6.76 -36.29
N ALA A 387 31.34 8.03 -35.88
CA ALA A 387 31.63 8.44 -34.51
C ALA A 387 30.36 8.47 -33.62
N GLY A 388 29.17 8.64 -34.20
CA GLY A 388 27.90 8.64 -33.48
C GLY A 388 26.75 9.40 -34.16
N LEU A 389 25.69 9.61 -33.38
CA LEU A 389 24.53 10.45 -33.67
C LEU A 389 24.56 11.68 -32.74
N GLY A 390 24.34 12.89 -33.25
CA GLY A 390 24.32 14.10 -32.41
C GLY A 390 23.38 15.18 -32.92
N ILE A 391 22.73 15.89 -31.99
CA ILE A 391 21.90 17.07 -32.25
C ILE A 391 22.73 18.33 -31.92
N SER A 392 22.83 19.23 -32.89
CA SER A 392 23.45 20.56 -32.77
C SER A 392 22.40 21.65 -32.96
N ARG A 393 22.63 22.81 -32.32
CA ARG A 393 21.88 24.06 -32.50
C ARG A 393 22.79 25.25 -32.87
N ASP A 394 24.03 24.96 -33.27
CA ASP A 394 25.09 25.95 -33.56
C ASP A 394 25.86 25.66 -34.87
N GLY A 395 25.27 24.85 -35.76
CA GLY A 395 25.81 24.55 -37.09
C GLY A 395 26.83 23.42 -37.08
N GLY A 396 26.70 22.47 -36.15
CA GLY A 396 27.60 21.32 -36.00
C GLY A 396 28.89 21.62 -35.23
N LYS A 397 28.98 22.78 -34.56
CA LYS A 397 30.16 23.13 -33.74
C LYS A 397 30.15 22.40 -32.40
N THR A 398 28.99 22.25 -31.78
CA THR A 398 28.80 21.47 -30.56
C THR A 398 27.55 20.58 -30.64
N PHE A 399 27.64 19.40 -30.03
CA PHE A 399 26.57 18.42 -29.96
C PHE A 399 26.26 18.11 -28.50
N LYS A 400 25.33 18.88 -27.93
CA LYS A 400 24.96 18.79 -26.50
C LYS A 400 24.09 17.58 -26.15
N GLN A 401 23.41 17.01 -27.14
CA GLN A 401 22.72 15.74 -27.05
C GLN A 401 23.35 14.82 -28.11
N ALA A 402 24.12 13.83 -27.70
CA ALA A 402 24.84 12.96 -28.62
C ALA A 402 25.03 11.54 -28.09
N LEU A 403 24.79 10.53 -28.93
CA LEU A 403 25.10 9.14 -28.68
C LEU A 403 26.33 8.76 -29.52
N THR A 404 27.45 8.48 -28.85
CA THR A 404 28.72 8.11 -29.50
C THR A 404 29.21 6.76 -28.97
N TYR A 405 30.28 6.22 -29.57
CA TYR A 405 30.97 5.04 -29.02
C TYR A 405 31.53 5.26 -27.60
N LYS A 406 31.59 6.50 -27.11
CA LYS A 406 31.99 6.86 -25.73
C LYS A 406 30.80 6.93 -24.76
N GLY A 407 29.57 6.75 -25.24
CA GLY A 407 28.33 6.83 -24.45
C GLY A 407 27.38 7.93 -24.90
N LEU A 408 26.31 8.11 -24.12
CA LEU A 408 25.27 9.10 -24.31
C LEU A 408 25.57 10.37 -23.50
N VAL A 409 25.53 11.52 -24.17
CA VAL A 409 25.64 12.87 -23.59
C VAL A 409 24.28 13.56 -23.73
N THR A 410 23.78 14.19 -22.67
CA THR A 410 22.50 14.93 -22.67
C THR A 410 22.57 16.20 -21.81
N ASP A 411 22.37 17.38 -22.40
CA ASP A 411 22.08 18.63 -21.67
C ASP A 411 20.58 18.71 -21.30
N ALA A 412 20.29 18.87 -20.00
CA ALA A 412 19.02 19.22 -19.32
C ALA A 412 17.69 18.57 -19.77
N GLY A 413 17.73 17.61 -20.69
CA GLY A 413 16.55 16.93 -21.23
C GLY A 413 16.11 15.76 -20.36
N PHE A 414 14.80 15.70 -20.09
CA PHE A 414 14.18 14.59 -19.37
C PHE A 414 14.38 13.28 -20.12
N ILE A 415 14.96 12.27 -19.45
CA ILE A 415 14.78 10.87 -19.82
C ILE A 415 13.54 10.38 -19.10
N GLY A 416 12.42 10.24 -19.81
CA GLY A 416 11.09 10.04 -19.20
C GLY A 416 10.95 8.77 -18.36
N TYR A 417 11.62 7.69 -18.77
CA TYR A 417 11.69 6.44 -18.01
C TYR A 417 12.96 5.66 -18.39
N ILE A 418 13.64 5.07 -17.40
CA ILE A 418 14.80 4.18 -17.60
C ILE A 418 14.44 2.83 -16.98
N SER A 419 14.13 1.85 -17.84
CA SER A 419 14.13 0.44 -17.46
C SER A 419 15.51 -0.15 -17.78
N ALA A 420 16.31 -0.38 -16.75
CA ALA A 420 17.64 -0.96 -16.87
C ALA A 420 17.91 -1.88 -15.68
N ASN A 421 18.58 -3.01 -15.92
CA ASN A 421 18.94 -3.95 -14.85
C ASN A 421 19.91 -3.28 -13.84
N ASN A 422 20.87 -2.50 -14.34
CA ASN A 422 21.85 -1.76 -13.55
C ASN A 422 21.88 -0.29 -14.01
N ILE A 423 21.88 0.65 -13.07
CA ILE A 423 22.15 2.08 -13.33
C ILE A 423 23.41 2.46 -12.54
N ASN A 424 24.55 2.57 -13.22
CA ASN A 424 25.78 3.11 -12.64
C ASN A 424 25.96 4.55 -13.12
N THR A 425 26.00 5.51 -12.18
CA THR A 425 26.12 6.94 -12.46
C THR A 425 27.17 7.56 -11.55
N GLY A 426 27.86 8.60 -12.04
CA GLY A 426 28.87 9.31 -11.26
C GLY A 426 28.24 10.20 -10.20
N THR A 427 27.81 11.40 -10.59
CA THR A 427 27.14 12.34 -9.69
C THR A 427 25.68 12.52 -10.12
N LEU A 428 24.74 12.16 -9.25
CA LEU A 428 23.31 12.42 -9.43
C LEU A 428 22.91 13.61 -8.54
N ASN A 429 22.30 14.66 -9.11
CA ASN A 429 21.76 15.75 -8.31
C ASN A 429 20.50 15.29 -7.56
N ALA A 430 20.57 15.25 -6.22
CA ALA A 430 19.52 14.75 -5.35
C ALA A 430 18.29 15.68 -5.20
N ASP A 431 18.33 16.93 -5.68
CA ASP A 431 17.25 17.92 -5.47
C ASP A 431 15.86 17.48 -5.96
N TYR A 432 15.79 16.55 -6.91
CA TYR A 432 14.57 16.04 -7.53
C TYR A 432 14.41 14.51 -7.45
N VAL A 433 15.29 13.81 -6.72
CA VAL A 433 15.28 12.35 -6.66
C VAL A 433 14.26 11.87 -5.63
N LYS A 434 13.12 11.36 -6.11
CA LYS A 434 12.13 10.65 -5.29
C LYS A 434 12.21 9.15 -5.57
N VAL A 435 12.87 8.41 -4.67
CA VAL A 435 12.84 6.93 -4.70
C VAL A 435 11.57 6.45 -4.01
N ILE A 436 10.82 5.56 -4.65
CA ILE A 436 9.61 4.92 -4.10
C ILE A 436 9.93 3.42 -4.02
N ASN A 437 9.67 2.79 -2.88
CA ASN A 437 9.91 1.36 -2.63
C ASN A 437 11.35 0.91 -2.92
N LEU A 438 12.34 1.62 -2.36
CA LEU A 438 13.75 1.22 -2.46
C LEU A 438 13.96 -0.16 -1.79
N LYS A 439 14.14 -1.19 -2.60
CA LYS A 439 14.61 -2.51 -2.17
C LYS A 439 16.05 -2.66 -2.64
N ALA A 440 16.99 -2.44 -1.73
CA ALA A 440 18.42 -2.59 -1.95
C ALA A 440 19.00 -3.45 -0.82
N ASP A 441 20.00 -4.27 -1.14
CA ASP A 441 20.71 -5.08 -0.13
C ASP A 441 21.59 -4.19 0.75
N ASP A 442 22.19 -3.13 0.18
CA ASP A 442 23.00 -2.12 0.88
C ASP A 442 22.71 -0.69 0.38
N ILE A 443 22.90 0.31 1.25
CA ILE A 443 22.89 1.74 0.89
C ILE A 443 24.16 2.40 1.43
N ILE A 444 25.23 2.40 0.64
CA ILE A 444 26.50 3.05 0.98
C ILE A 444 26.42 4.54 0.60
N SER A 445 26.42 5.43 1.59
CA SER A 445 26.39 6.88 1.41
C SER A 445 27.41 7.58 2.29
N GLY A 446 28.13 8.57 1.74
CA GLY A 446 29.16 9.30 2.48
C GLY A 446 28.60 10.26 3.54
N ILE A 447 27.65 11.13 3.15
CA ILE A 447 27.01 12.08 4.06
C ILE A 447 25.53 12.23 3.68
N LEU A 448 24.64 11.83 4.59
CA LEU A 448 23.21 12.11 4.52
C LEU A 448 22.90 13.43 5.22
N ARG A 449 22.32 14.41 4.49
CA ARG A 449 21.90 15.71 5.03
C ARG A 449 20.40 15.90 4.87
N SER A 450 19.79 16.56 5.85
CA SER A 450 18.40 17.01 5.75
C SER A 450 18.24 18.15 4.75
N ARG A 451 17.12 18.13 4.02
CA ARG A 451 16.51 19.32 3.41
C ARG A 451 15.50 19.90 4.42
N ASN A 452 15.49 21.23 4.60
CA ASN A 452 14.57 21.96 5.50
C ASN A 452 14.66 21.56 6.99
N ASN A 453 15.88 21.31 7.50
CA ASN A 453 16.18 21.10 8.93
C ASN A 453 15.46 19.93 9.62
N ARG A 454 14.87 19.00 8.86
CA ARG A 454 14.28 17.74 9.34
C ARG A 454 14.80 16.55 8.55
N PHE A 455 15.46 15.60 9.23
CA PHE A 455 15.67 14.24 8.74
C PHE A 455 14.65 13.36 9.45
N LYS A 456 13.79 12.66 8.70
CA LYS A 456 12.73 11.82 9.26
C LYS A 456 12.97 10.37 8.85
N ILE A 457 13.13 9.50 9.86
CA ILE A 457 12.87 8.06 9.74
C ILE A 457 11.53 7.84 10.44
N ASP A 458 10.60 7.13 9.78
CA ASP A 458 9.32 6.76 10.38
C ASP A 458 9.42 5.33 10.90
N LEU A 459 9.08 5.11 12.17
CA LEU A 459 9.36 3.87 12.89
C LEU A 459 8.09 3.28 13.51
N ASP A 460 6.99 3.20 12.75
CA ASP A 460 5.75 2.58 13.24
C ASP A 460 6.04 1.11 13.63
N ARG A 461 6.10 0.88 14.95
CA ARG A 461 6.47 -0.40 15.60
C ARG A 461 7.79 -1.01 15.09
N SER A 462 8.71 -0.17 14.63
CA SER A 462 9.96 -0.57 13.98
C SER A 462 11.19 0.02 14.70
N GLY A 463 12.39 -0.41 14.32
CA GLY A 463 13.65 0.07 14.90
C GLY A 463 14.73 0.33 13.84
N VAL A 464 15.77 1.06 14.25
CA VAL A 464 17.03 1.20 13.51
C VAL A 464 18.09 0.38 14.24
N ASP A 465 18.62 -0.61 13.54
CA ASP A 465 19.60 -1.57 14.06
C ASP A 465 21.01 -1.21 13.57
N PHE A 466 21.97 -1.23 14.48
CA PHE A 466 23.39 -0.99 14.23
C PHE A 466 24.17 -2.28 14.47
N TYR A 467 24.78 -2.82 13.42
CA TYR A 467 25.54 -4.05 13.45
C TYR A 467 27.05 -3.79 13.58
N SER A 468 27.79 -4.74 14.15
CA SER A 468 29.25 -4.79 14.12
C SER A 468 29.77 -5.12 12.72
N GLU A 469 31.08 -4.92 12.49
CA GLU A 469 31.76 -5.44 11.28
C GLU A 469 31.65 -6.98 11.13
N THR A 470 31.36 -7.67 12.23
CA THR A 470 31.09 -9.13 12.29
C THR A 470 29.62 -9.50 12.10
N GLY A 471 28.73 -8.54 11.80
CA GLY A 471 27.31 -8.78 11.52
C GLY A 471 26.44 -9.05 12.75
N LYS A 472 26.91 -8.78 13.97
CA LYS A 472 26.13 -8.90 15.21
C LYS A 472 25.41 -7.60 15.55
N LEU A 473 24.19 -7.65 16.10
CA LEU A 473 23.48 -6.46 16.57
C LEU A 473 24.18 -5.88 17.82
N VAL A 474 24.65 -4.64 17.73
CA VAL A 474 25.34 -3.92 18.81
C VAL A 474 24.39 -2.95 19.52
N THR A 475 23.67 -2.13 18.75
CA THR A 475 22.78 -1.08 19.27
C THR A 475 21.48 -1.06 18.48
N GLN A 476 20.36 -0.79 19.15
CA GLN A 476 19.05 -0.57 18.52
C GLN A 476 18.42 0.74 19.03
N ILE A 477 17.80 1.49 18.12
CA ILE A 477 16.91 2.62 18.43
C ILE A 477 15.50 2.21 18.01
N ALA A 478 14.58 2.04 18.95
CA ALA A 478 13.22 1.58 18.67
C ALA A 478 12.15 2.31 19.47
N GLN A 479 10.91 2.26 18.97
CA GLN A 479 9.73 2.74 19.68
C GLN A 479 8.96 1.58 20.34
N ALA A 480 8.63 1.73 21.61
CA ALA A 480 7.75 0.83 22.34
C ALA A 480 6.48 1.56 22.81
N LYS A 481 5.33 0.88 22.74
CA LYS A 481 4.09 1.32 23.40
C LYS A 481 3.97 0.61 24.74
N THR A 482 4.15 1.34 25.83
CA THR A 482 3.87 0.83 27.17
C THR A 482 2.43 1.15 27.55
N ARG A 483 1.69 0.16 28.06
CA ARG A 483 0.42 0.42 28.76
C ARG A 483 0.75 0.80 30.19
N GLN A 484 0.21 1.93 30.64
CA GLN A 484 0.24 2.30 32.05
C GLN A 484 -0.89 1.59 32.80
N ALA A 485 -0.80 1.58 34.13
CA ALA A 485 -1.77 0.91 35.00
C ALA A 485 -3.19 1.51 34.94
N ASP A 486 -3.33 2.75 34.47
CA ASP A 486 -4.60 3.44 34.23
C ASP A 486 -5.24 3.10 32.85
N GLY A 487 -4.58 2.27 32.05
CA GLY A 487 -5.03 1.89 30.70
C GLY A 487 -4.57 2.83 29.58
N SER A 488 -3.91 3.95 29.89
CA SER A 488 -3.31 4.83 28.89
C SER A 488 -2.10 4.16 28.20
N SER A 489 -1.76 4.60 26.98
CA SER A 489 -0.56 4.15 26.27
C SER A 489 0.44 5.28 26.12
N ALA A 490 1.67 5.07 26.58
CA ALA A 490 2.81 5.96 26.32
C ALA A 490 3.68 5.38 25.19
N GLU A 491 4.01 6.21 24.22
CA GLU A 491 5.07 5.93 23.24
C GLU A 491 6.42 6.33 23.85
N ILE A 492 7.36 5.39 23.89
CA ILE A 492 8.71 5.59 24.44
C ILE A 492 9.72 5.20 23.37
N THR A 493 10.63 6.12 23.04
CA THR A 493 11.85 5.81 22.28
C THR A 493 12.94 5.38 23.26
N TYR A 494 13.57 4.23 23.03
CA TYR A 494 14.72 3.77 23.82
C TYR A 494 15.94 3.49 22.94
N PHE A 495 17.12 3.58 23.56
CA PHE A 495 18.41 3.22 22.98
C PHE A 495 18.92 1.99 23.73
N GLY A 496 18.87 0.83 23.10
CA GLY A 496 19.36 -0.43 23.68
C GLY A 496 20.74 -0.79 23.14
N VAL A 497 21.61 -1.31 24.00
CA VAL A 497 22.87 -1.96 23.61
C VAL A 497 22.73 -3.45 23.92
N SER A 498 22.87 -4.31 22.92
CA SER A 498 22.55 -5.74 23.02
C SER A 498 23.75 -6.62 23.32
N GLU A 499 24.86 -6.44 22.61
CA GLU A 499 26.11 -7.19 22.79
C GLU A 499 27.27 -6.37 22.21
N ALA A 500 28.45 -6.39 22.84
CA ALA A 500 29.68 -5.90 22.20
C ALA A 500 30.85 -6.85 22.50
N GLU A 501 31.86 -6.83 21.64
CA GLU A 501 33.01 -7.72 21.73
C GLU A 501 34.02 -7.21 22.78
N GLY A 502 33.74 -7.48 24.05
CA GLY A 502 34.59 -7.08 25.17
C GLY A 502 33.90 -7.17 26.54
N VAL A 503 34.65 -6.87 27.60
CA VAL A 503 34.16 -6.97 29.00
C VAL A 503 33.32 -5.76 29.45
N ALA A 504 33.11 -4.77 28.58
CA ALA A 504 32.38 -3.54 28.90
C ALA A 504 31.58 -3.03 27.69
N THR A 505 30.28 -2.81 27.91
CA THR A 505 29.34 -2.21 26.95
C THR A 505 28.75 -0.95 27.56
N GLY A 506 28.64 0.15 26.81
CA GLY A 506 28.07 1.39 27.36
C GLY A 506 27.60 2.37 26.31
N LEU A 507 26.53 3.10 26.64
CA LEU A 507 26.00 4.21 25.84
C LEU A 507 26.48 5.53 26.46
N ALA A 508 27.41 6.22 25.79
CA ALA A 508 27.99 7.47 26.26
C ALA A 508 27.29 8.69 25.65
N PHE A 509 26.81 9.59 26.50
CA PHE A 509 26.35 10.93 26.11
C PHE A 509 27.39 11.95 26.58
N GLY A 510 27.94 12.75 25.67
CA GLY A 510 29.07 13.62 26.00
C GLY A 510 29.61 14.44 24.83
N LYS A 511 30.43 15.44 25.14
CA LYS A 511 31.14 16.23 24.13
C LYS A 511 32.42 15.50 23.72
N ARG A 512 32.62 15.34 22.42
CA ARG A 512 33.89 14.87 21.86
C ARG A 512 34.96 15.96 21.98
N ALA A 513 36.10 15.63 22.59
CA ALA A 513 37.27 16.50 22.67
C ALA A 513 38.06 16.47 21.36
N ALA A 514 38.99 17.41 21.20
CA ALA A 514 39.78 17.57 19.98
C ALA A 514 40.75 16.39 19.72
N ASP A 515 41.13 15.66 20.76
CA ASP A 515 41.92 14.43 20.71
C ASP A 515 41.10 13.18 20.33
N GLY A 516 39.78 13.33 20.16
CA GLY A 516 38.86 12.26 19.82
C GLY A 516 38.27 11.51 21.02
N SER A 517 38.70 11.79 22.24
CA SER A 517 38.11 11.25 23.47
C SER A 517 36.69 11.82 23.70
N PHE A 518 35.87 11.10 24.47
CA PHE A 518 34.53 11.54 24.86
C PHE A 518 34.50 11.90 26.34
N GLY A 519 34.19 13.17 26.64
CA GLY A 519 33.88 13.60 28.00
C GLY A 519 32.42 13.32 28.31
N ASN A 520 32.15 12.32 29.15
CA ASN A 520 30.78 11.94 29.54
C ASN A 520 30.07 13.09 30.29
N SER A 521 28.95 13.56 29.75
CA SER A 521 28.14 14.62 30.35
C SER A 521 26.66 14.45 29.97
N ILE A 522 25.84 13.96 30.89
CA ILE A 522 24.38 14.10 30.80
C ILE A 522 24.05 15.47 31.39
N TYR A 523 23.68 16.42 30.53
CA TYR A 523 23.24 17.75 30.93
C TYR A 523 21.73 17.86 30.75
N ILE A 524 21.00 18.13 31.83
CA ILE A 524 19.54 18.28 31.82
C ILE A 524 19.22 19.69 32.26
N GLU A 525 18.73 20.48 31.32
CA GLU A 525 18.25 21.82 31.55
C GLU A 525 16.80 21.93 31.07
N SER A 526 15.91 22.15 32.02
CA SER A 526 14.91 23.21 31.92
C SER A 526 14.49 23.59 33.33
N ARG A 527 13.62 24.59 33.46
CA ARG A 527 13.16 25.17 34.74
C ARG A 527 12.61 24.14 35.77
N TYR A 528 12.28 22.91 35.35
CA TYR A 528 11.84 21.78 36.20
C TYR A 528 12.30 20.40 35.68
N GLY A 529 13.56 20.25 35.22
CA GLY A 529 14.05 19.00 34.64
C GLY A 529 14.54 17.96 35.66
N ASP A 530 13.72 16.96 35.99
CA ASP A 530 14.09 15.84 36.88
C ASP A 530 14.70 14.64 36.12
N VAL A 531 15.73 13.99 36.70
CA VAL A 531 16.19 12.65 36.28
C VAL A 531 15.38 11.58 37.03
N TYR A 532 14.40 10.96 36.38
CA TYR A 532 13.60 9.92 37.02
C TYR A 532 14.19 8.51 36.81
N MET A 533 15.00 8.04 37.76
CA MET A 533 15.50 6.65 37.80
C MET A 533 14.62 5.78 38.72
N ARG A 534 13.91 4.80 38.16
CA ARG A 534 13.29 3.72 38.95
C ARG A 534 14.35 2.65 39.28
N PRO A 535 14.26 1.96 40.43
CA PRO A 535 15.32 1.09 40.92
C PRO A 535 15.63 -0.11 39.99
N PRO A 536 16.86 -0.66 40.02
CA PRO A 536 17.87 -0.45 41.06
C PRO A 536 19.17 0.26 40.60
N THR A 537 19.58 1.26 41.38
CA THR A 537 20.97 1.71 41.61
C THR A 537 21.76 2.32 40.44
N LEU A 538 22.19 3.57 40.63
CA LEU A 538 23.32 4.16 39.88
C LEU A 538 24.64 3.60 40.44
N TYR A 539 25.29 2.71 39.70
CA TYR A 539 26.55 2.09 40.12
C TYR A 539 27.74 2.78 39.43
N ILE A 540 28.45 3.63 40.18
CA ILE A 540 29.70 4.27 39.71
C ILE A 540 30.86 3.55 40.38
N ILE A 541 31.74 2.94 39.57
CA ILE A 541 33.02 2.37 40.03
C ILE A 541 34.12 3.36 39.63
N PRO A 542 34.65 4.19 40.55
CA PRO A 542 35.80 5.03 40.26
C PRO A 542 37.05 4.16 40.39
N SER A 543 37.95 4.18 39.39
CA SER A 543 39.22 3.45 39.48
C SER A 543 40.17 3.99 40.55
N GLU A 544 39.95 5.23 41.03
CA GLU A 544 40.77 5.86 42.08
C GLU A 544 39.94 6.69 43.07
N LYS A 545 39.50 7.91 42.68
CA LYS A 545 38.78 8.85 43.54
C LYS A 545 37.59 9.47 42.83
N MET A 546 36.42 9.43 43.49
CA MET A 546 35.23 10.16 43.07
C MET A 546 34.96 11.32 44.02
N ARG A 547 34.72 12.50 43.47
CA ARG A 547 34.23 13.68 44.18
C ARG A 547 32.79 13.91 43.76
N VAL A 548 31.85 13.67 44.68
CA VAL A 548 30.45 14.04 44.51
C VAL A 548 30.24 15.36 45.24
N GLU A 549 29.95 16.43 44.50
CA GLU A 549 29.55 17.72 45.09
C GLU A 549 28.07 17.97 44.84
N ALA A 550 27.31 18.07 45.94
CA ALA A 550 25.97 18.65 45.93
C ALA A 550 26.06 20.03 46.61
N ARG A 551 25.74 21.09 45.87
CA ARG A 551 25.62 22.46 46.40
C ARG A 551 24.20 22.97 46.13
N THR A 552 23.46 23.23 47.20
CA THR A 552 22.16 23.90 47.14
C THR A 552 22.32 25.31 47.68
N GLU A 553 22.02 26.31 46.85
CA GLU A 553 22.18 27.72 47.19
C GLU A 553 20.81 28.39 47.20
N PHE A 554 20.30 28.68 48.41
CA PHE A 554 18.96 29.23 48.60
C PHE A 554 19.00 30.76 48.52
N HIS A 555 18.55 31.32 47.39
CA HIS A 555 18.44 32.77 47.20
C HIS A 555 17.24 33.42 47.92
N HIS A 556 16.41 32.63 48.62
CA HIS A 556 15.27 33.08 49.43
C HIS A 556 15.19 32.28 50.74
N PRO A 557 14.56 32.80 51.81
CA PRO A 557 14.48 32.10 53.09
C PRO A 557 13.74 30.76 52.99
N VAL A 558 14.43 29.67 53.38
CA VAL A 558 13.80 28.35 53.52
C VAL A 558 12.95 28.35 54.79
N ARG A 559 11.63 28.17 54.63
CA ARG A 559 10.71 27.99 55.75
C ARG A 559 10.40 26.50 55.91
N PHE A 560 10.87 25.91 56.99
CA PHE A 560 10.33 24.65 57.48
C PHE A 560 9.05 24.98 58.26
N ASP A 561 7.91 24.66 57.68
CA ASP A 561 6.64 24.66 58.40
C ASP A 561 6.57 23.47 59.37
N ALA A 562 5.57 23.43 60.25
CA ALA A 562 5.44 22.38 61.26
C ALA A 562 5.00 21.00 60.69
N SER A 563 5.26 20.76 59.40
CA SER A 563 5.07 19.48 58.75
C SER A 563 6.26 18.55 59.06
N PRO A 564 6.04 17.30 59.51
CA PRO A 564 7.11 16.33 59.73
C PRO A 564 7.82 15.85 58.44
N LEU A 565 7.43 16.41 57.28
CA LEU A 565 8.06 16.16 55.97
C LEU A 565 9.07 17.24 55.58
N SER A 566 9.07 18.39 56.26
CA SER A 566 9.97 19.52 55.98
C SER A 566 11.34 19.29 56.62
N ARG A 567 12.21 18.54 55.93
CA ARG A 567 13.57 18.19 56.40
C ARG A 567 14.59 18.15 55.25
N ILE A 568 15.87 18.35 55.58
CA ILE A 568 17.00 18.09 54.69
C ILE A 568 17.73 16.86 55.24
N GLU A 569 17.65 15.73 54.53
CA GLU A 569 18.38 14.50 54.89
C GLU A 569 19.59 14.29 53.97
N GLY A 570 20.73 13.99 54.57
CA GLY A 570 21.92 13.51 53.89
C GLY A 570 22.59 12.42 54.72
N ALA A 571 22.53 11.18 54.25
CA ALA A 571 23.17 10.04 54.90
C ALA A 571 24.55 9.78 54.28
N MET A 572 25.61 10.02 55.04
CA MET A 572 26.98 9.64 54.67
C MET A 572 27.35 8.34 55.38
N LYS A 573 27.88 7.37 54.64
CA LYS A 573 28.28 6.06 55.18
C LYS A 573 29.73 5.78 54.76
N GLY A 574 30.61 5.64 55.74
CA GLY A 574 32.03 5.33 55.59
C GLY A 574 32.55 4.68 56.87
N GLU A 575 33.63 3.91 56.75
CA GLU A 575 34.15 3.11 57.88
C GLU A 575 34.81 3.98 58.97
N GLU A 576 35.32 5.17 58.60
CA GLU A 576 35.72 6.21 59.54
C GLU A 576 35.24 7.60 59.07
N TRP A 577 34.87 8.45 60.03
CA TRP A 577 34.53 9.86 59.84
C TRP A 577 34.74 10.62 61.15
N THR A 578 35.23 11.87 61.06
CA THR A 578 35.61 12.67 62.23
C THR A 578 34.90 14.02 62.18
N ILE A 579 34.31 14.42 63.32
CA ILE A 579 33.71 15.74 63.53
C ILE A 579 34.52 16.41 64.65
N VAL A 580 35.10 17.57 64.38
CA VAL A 580 35.87 18.35 65.38
C VAL A 580 35.19 19.71 65.58
N PRO A 581 34.90 20.14 66.82
CA PRO A 581 34.28 21.43 67.09
C PRO A 581 35.32 22.55 67.18
N GLY A 582 35.13 23.65 66.43
CA GLY A 582 35.86 24.90 66.66
C GLY A 582 36.20 25.69 65.38
N GLU A 583 36.19 27.01 65.50
CA GLU A 583 36.89 27.96 64.60
C GLU A 583 36.40 28.05 63.14
N GLY A 584 35.07 28.12 62.98
CA GLY A 584 34.45 28.79 61.83
C GLY A 584 34.13 30.26 62.16
N ASP A 585 34.76 31.21 61.47
CA ASP A 585 34.76 32.67 61.74
C ASP A 585 33.38 33.38 61.75
N ARG A 586 32.27 32.66 61.51
CA ARG A 586 30.88 33.17 61.59
C ARG A 586 29.89 32.17 62.19
N GLY A 587 30.29 31.39 63.20
CA GLY A 587 29.35 30.77 64.14
C GLY A 587 28.40 29.71 63.57
N GLY A 588 28.81 29.01 62.50
CA GLY A 588 28.09 27.88 61.93
C GLY A 588 29.07 26.90 61.28
N ALA A 589 28.74 25.60 61.29
CA ALA A 589 29.62 24.57 60.74
C ALA A 589 29.77 24.71 59.22
N ALA A 590 31.02 24.68 58.72
CA ALA A 590 31.38 24.81 57.32
C ALA A 590 32.34 23.69 56.88
N ILE A 591 32.36 23.36 55.59
CA ILE A 591 32.96 22.14 55.03
C ILE A 591 34.09 22.51 54.03
N ARG A 592 35.40 22.45 54.38
CA ARG A 592 36.60 22.53 53.47
C ARG A 592 37.85 21.79 54.10
N PRO A 593 39.04 21.66 53.46
CA PRO A 593 39.46 20.37 52.89
C PRO A 593 40.90 19.90 53.27
N TRP A 594 41.33 18.78 52.70
CA TRP A 594 42.58 18.06 53.03
C TRP A 594 43.82 18.54 52.22
N THR A 595 44.82 19.14 52.87
CA THR A 595 46.26 18.83 52.65
C THR A 595 47.20 19.37 53.76
N SER A 596 47.93 18.44 54.37
CA SER A 596 49.25 18.56 55.06
C SER A 596 49.59 19.79 55.93
N GLY A 597 49.84 19.54 57.22
CA GLY A 597 50.65 20.38 58.10
C GLY A 597 51.03 19.64 59.38
N LEU A 598 52.34 19.46 59.64
CA LEU A 598 52.83 18.77 60.84
C LEU A 598 52.66 19.67 62.08
N GLY A 599 51.83 19.24 63.04
CA GLY A 599 51.61 19.93 64.31
C GLY A 599 51.08 18.97 65.38
N SER A 600 51.63 19.05 66.59
CA SER A 600 51.28 18.19 67.73
C SER A 600 50.28 18.88 68.67
N LEU A 601 49.52 18.07 69.44
CA LEU A 601 48.66 18.39 70.62
C LEU A 601 47.16 18.73 70.39
N GLY A 602 46.29 17.73 70.64
CA GLY A 602 44.85 17.84 71.02
C GLY A 602 43.87 18.40 69.97
N THR A 603 42.55 18.16 69.97
CA THR A 603 41.61 17.26 70.69
C THR A 603 40.27 17.26 69.90
N ALA A 604 39.34 16.31 69.94
CA ALA A 604 39.18 15.04 70.67
C ALA A 604 38.29 14.05 69.84
N THR A 605 38.13 12.80 70.30
CA THR A 605 37.43 11.72 69.57
C THR A 605 35.95 11.60 69.96
N HIS A 606 35.00 11.75 69.02
CA HIS A 606 33.56 11.59 69.28
C HIS A 606 33.03 10.27 68.68
N ARG A 607 32.22 9.52 69.44
CA ARG A 607 31.45 8.35 68.97
C ARG A 607 29.98 8.52 69.35
N TRP A 608 29.08 8.30 68.39
CA TRP A 608 27.61 8.26 68.51
C TRP A 608 26.96 9.40 69.32
N GLN A 609 26.58 10.48 68.62
CA GLN A 609 25.66 11.50 69.14
C GLN A 609 24.61 11.84 68.08
N GLU A 610 23.33 11.75 68.43
CA GLU A 610 22.28 12.50 67.72
C GLU A 610 22.34 13.97 68.14
N ALA A 611 22.09 14.87 67.19
CA ALA A 611 22.11 16.31 67.39
C ALA A 611 20.87 16.93 66.75
N TRP A 612 20.12 17.71 67.53
CA TRP A 612 18.96 18.47 67.04
C TRP A 612 19.04 19.92 67.52
N ILE A 613 18.43 20.83 66.74
CA ILE A 613 18.38 22.26 67.03
C ILE A 613 17.41 22.51 68.18
N GLY A 614 17.83 23.31 69.17
CA GLY A 614 17.17 23.40 70.46
C GLY A 614 15.71 23.82 70.41
N TRP A 615 15.39 24.94 69.74
CA TRP A 615 14.07 25.58 69.82
C TRP A 615 13.76 26.47 68.61
N ILE A 616 12.48 26.59 68.25
CA ILE A 616 11.90 27.65 67.39
C ILE A 616 10.63 28.16 68.11
N ASN A 617 10.24 29.42 67.88
CA ASN A 617 9.14 30.12 68.56
C ASN A 617 9.34 30.40 70.08
N GLY A 618 10.52 30.89 70.47
CA GLY A 618 10.65 31.72 71.69
C GLY A 618 11.59 31.24 72.80
N GLN A 619 12.32 30.14 72.61
CA GLN A 619 13.37 29.68 73.55
C GLN A 619 14.66 29.23 72.83
N ASP A 620 15.62 28.65 73.55
CA ASP A 620 17.07 28.63 73.27
C ASP A 620 17.56 27.65 72.17
N ILE A 621 17.88 28.17 70.98
CA ILE A 621 18.33 27.44 69.77
C ILE A 621 19.60 26.56 69.90
N GLY A 622 20.25 26.45 71.06
CA GLY A 622 21.47 25.65 71.24
C GLY A 622 21.33 24.14 70.94
N LEU A 623 22.35 23.56 70.31
CA LEU A 623 22.46 22.10 70.09
C LEU A 623 22.55 21.36 71.44
N LYS A 624 21.65 20.41 71.68
CA LYS A 624 21.65 19.55 72.87
C LYS A 624 22.00 18.12 72.46
N PHE A 625 22.98 17.53 73.12
CA PHE A 625 23.34 16.12 72.97
C PHE A 625 22.79 15.33 74.16
N LYS A 626 22.08 14.23 73.92
CA LYS A 626 21.66 13.29 74.96
C LYS A 626 22.49 12.02 74.86
N ALA A 627 23.21 11.67 75.93
CA ALA A 627 23.78 10.34 76.05
C ALA A 627 22.66 9.32 76.23
N ILE A 628 22.56 8.35 75.33
CA ILE A 628 21.76 7.14 75.51
C ILE A 628 22.56 6.20 76.42
N SER A 629 21.91 5.60 77.42
CA SER A 629 22.60 4.63 78.27
C SER A 629 22.72 3.27 77.57
N ASP A 630 23.77 2.51 77.86
CA ASP A 630 23.91 1.12 77.38
C ASP A 630 22.70 0.24 77.74
N ALA A 631 21.98 0.58 78.81
CA ALA A 631 20.77 -0.13 79.23
C ALA A 631 19.58 0.15 78.28
N ASP A 632 19.37 1.39 77.86
CA ASP A 632 18.32 1.77 76.91
C ASP A 632 18.60 1.17 75.51
N PHE A 633 19.86 1.17 75.09
CA PHE A 633 20.31 0.53 73.85
C PHE A 633 20.08 -1.00 73.89
N LYS A 634 20.49 -1.67 74.98
CA LYS A 634 20.26 -3.12 75.16
C LYS A 634 18.78 -3.48 75.29
N ALA A 635 17.95 -2.61 75.87
CA ALA A 635 16.49 -2.82 75.91
C ALA A 635 15.84 -2.71 74.51
N GLY A 636 16.35 -1.82 73.66
CA GLY A 636 15.94 -1.71 72.25
C GLY A 636 16.34 -2.94 71.43
N GLU A 637 17.59 -3.39 71.56
CA GLU A 637 18.07 -4.62 70.91
C GLU A 637 17.31 -5.86 71.39
N ALA A 638 17.07 -6.02 72.69
CA ALA A 638 16.32 -7.15 73.24
C ALA A 638 14.88 -7.22 72.69
N ARG A 639 14.24 -6.06 72.45
CA ARG A 639 12.89 -5.99 71.85
C ARG A 639 12.93 -6.36 70.35
N ARG A 640 13.92 -5.87 69.61
CA ARG A 640 14.20 -6.26 68.20
C ARG A 640 14.49 -7.76 68.04
N VAL A 641 15.24 -8.36 68.96
CA VAL A 641 15.53 -9.81 68.96
C VAL A 641 14.29 -10.64 69.34
N ALA A 642 13.44 -10.16 70.25
CA ALA A 642 12.18 -10.82 70.59
C ALA A 642 11.18 -10.82 69.42
N ASP A 643 11.03 -9.71 68.71
CA ASP A 643 10.18 -9.61 67.50
C ASP A 643 10.72 -10.47 66.34
N TRP A 644 12.04 -10.63 66.23
CA TRP A 644 12.67 -11.54 65.26
C TRP A 644 12.48 -13.03 65.64
N ALA A 645 12.56 -13.36 66.93
CA ALA A 645 12.38 -14.72 67.42
C ALA A 645 10.93 -15.21 67.34
N SER A 646 9.94 -14.34 67.60
CA SER A 646 8.52 -14.71 67.55
C SER A 646 8.08 -15.16 66.14
N GLY A 647 8.50 -14.43 65.09
CA GLY A 647 8.24 -14.83 63.70
C GLY A 647 8.89 -16.16 63.29
N ARG A 648 10.04 -16.51 63.89
CA ARG A 648 10.71 -17.80 63.67
C ARG A 648 10.04 -18.96 64.40
N VAL A 649 9.48 -18.73 65.59
CA VAL A 649 8.74 -19.79 66.34
C VAL A 649 7.47 -20.21 65.59
N GLU A 650 6.79 -19.29 64.91
CA GLU A 650 5.65 -19.64 64.04
C GLU A 650 6.07 -20.49 62.82
N GLU A 651 7.24 -20.19 62.24
CA GLU A 651 7.85 -20.95 61.14
C GLU A 651 8.27 -22.37 61.59
N VAL A 652 8.91 -22.49 62.75
CA VAL A 652 9.31 -23.77 63.35
C VAL A 652 8.11 -24.62 63.77
N ASN A 653 7.03 -24.03 64.29
CA ASN A 653 5.80 -24.77 64.59
C ASN A 653 5.13 -25.32 63.33
N LYS A 654 5.12 -24.56 62.21
CA LYS A 654 4.63 -25.07 60.91
C LYS A 654 5.48 -26.23 60.40
N ILE A 655 6.80 -26.16 60.57
CA ILE A 655 7.73 -27.25 60.20
C ILE A 655 7.52 -28.48 61.10
N ALA A 656 7.33 -28.31 62.41
CA ALA A 656 7.10 -29.40 63.36
C ALA A 656 5.76 -30.12 63.12
N VAL A 657 4.68 -29.38 62.82
CA VAL A 657 3.38 -29.95 62.43
C VAL A 657 3.51 -30.72 61.11
N ASN A 658 4.22 -30.18 60.12
CA ASN A 658 4.47 -30.88 58.86
C ASN A 658 5.36 -32.13 59.03
N ALA A 659 6.33 -32.11 59.94
CA ALA A 659 7.16 -33.26 60.28
C ALA A 659 6.36 -34.35 61.01
N ALA A 660 5.50 -33.99 61.97
CA ALA A 660 4.61 -34.93 62.64
C ALA A 660 3.62 -35.59 61.64
N ASN A 661 3.10 -34.83 60.68
CA ASN A 661 2.27 -35.34 59.59
C ASN A 661 3.04 -36.22 58.59
N ALA A 662 4.36 -36.11 58.48
CA ALA A 662 5.18 -36.97 57.64
C ALA A 662 5.59 -38.28 58.34
N VAL A 663 5.76 -38.27 59.67
CA VAL A 663 6.11 -39.46 60.46
C VAL A 663 4.94 -40.46 60.57
N SER A 664 3.70 -40.03 60.32
CA SER A 664 2.54 -40.93 60.27
C SER A 664 2.39 -41.72 58.95
N GLY A 665 3.26 -41.50 57.95
CA GLY A 665 3.15 -42.18 56.65
C GLY A 665 4.45 -42.21 55.83
N LYS A 666 5.25 -43.28 56.03
CA LYS A 666 6.33 -43.80 55.14
C LYS A 666 6.80 -42.86 54.00
N ALA A 667 7.82 -42.04 54.26
CA ALA A 667 8.59 -41.37 53.22
C ALA A 667 10.10 -41.38 53.54
N ASP A 668 10.91 -41.23 52.50
CA ASP A 668 12.28 -41.74 52.42
C ASP A 668 13.35 -40.98 53.23
N ALA A 669 14.37 -41.70 53.72
CA ALA A 669 15.42 -41.15 54.59
C ALA A 669 16.36 -40.14 53.88
N SER A 670 16.32 -40.08 52.55
CA SER A 670 17.10 -39.14 51.74
C SER A 670 16.65 -37.67 51.90
N ALA A 671 15.38 -37.42 52.22
CA ALA A 671 14.86 -36.07 52.45
C ALA A 671 15.40 -35.42 53.74
N LEU A 672 15.68 -36.24 54.77
CA LEU A 672 16.25 -35.80 56.05
C LEU A 672 17.70 -35.30 55.90
N GLY A 673 18.52 -35.97 55.08
CA GLY A 673 19.93 -35.59 54.88
C GLY A 673 20.11 -34.17 54.34
N TRP A 674 19.29 -33.77 53.37
CA TRP A 674 19.30 -32.41 52.81
C TRP A 674 18.84 -31.33 53.80
N GLN A 675 17.96 -31.66 54.74
CA GLN A 675 17.47 -30.72 55.75
C GLN A 675 18.50 -30.54 56.88
N ILE A 676 19.14 -31.62 57.34
CA ILE A 676 20.21 -31.57 58.35
C ILE A 676 21.40 -30.75 57.83
N ALA A 677 21.87 -31.00 56.60
CA ALA A 677 22.98 -30.23 56.01
C ALA A 677 22.69 -28.72 55.89
N ARG A 678 21.41 -28.34 55.76
CA ARG A 678 20.98 -26.93 55.70
C ARG A 678 20.94 -26.26 57.08
N ILE A 679 20.68 -27.04 58.13
CA ILE A 679 20.72 -26.59 59.53
C ILE A 679 22.18 -26.43 59.98
N ASP A 680 23.05 -27.40 59.68
CA ASP A 680 24.48 -27.32 60.02
C ASP A 680 25.16 -26.10 59.37
N ASN A 681 24.87 -25.84 58.09
CA ASN A 681 25.39 -24.64 57.40
C ASN A 681 24.93 -23.32 58.06
N ALA A 682 23.71 -23.29 58.61
CA ALA A 682 23.21 -22.13 59.34
C ALA A 682 23.93 -21.94 60.68
N PHE A 683 24.17 -23.02 61.45
CA PHE A 683 24.94 -22.95 62.68
C PHE A 683 26.41 -22.57 62.45
N SER A 684 27.08 -23.14 61.43
CA SER A 684 28.46 -22.73 61.10
C SER A 684 28.58 -21.25 60.71
N ARG A 685 27.54 -20.67 60.09
CA ARG A 685 27.49 -19.23 59.80
C ARG A 685 27.29 -18.37 61.05
N ILE A 686 26.59 -18.88 62.07
CA ILE A 686 26.42 -18.22 63.36
C ILE A 686 27.73 -18.27 64.16
N GLU A 687 28.39 -19.43 64.26
CA GLU A 687 29.72 -19.52 64.89
C GLU A 687 30.77 -18.61 64.21
N ALA A 688 30.71 -18.47 62.88
CA ALA A 688 31.61 -17.58 62.14
C ALA A 688 31.33 -16.07 62.40
N LEU A 689 30.14 -15.72 62.88
CA LEU A 689 29.77 -14.37 63.31
C LEU A 689 30.09 -14.11 64.78
N GLU A 690 30.14 -15.14 65.63
CA GLU A 690 30.50 -15.02 67.06
C GLU A 690 32.03 -15.02 67.32
N ARG A 691 32.85 -15.26 66.30
CA ARG A 691 34.34 -15.22 66.39
C ARG A 691 34.98 -13.98 65.73
N LYS A 692 34.20 -12.94 65.47
CA LYS A 692 34.65 -11.60 65.02
C LYS A 692 34.09 -10.51 65.92
#